data_AF-A0A0F8CMS0-F1
#
_entry.id   AF-A0A0F8CMS0-F1
#
_cell.length_a   1.000
_cell.length_b   1.000
_cell.length_c   1.000
_cell.angle_alpha   90.00
_cell.angle_beta   90.00
_cell.angle_gamma   90.00
#
_symmetry.space_group_name_H-M   'P 1'
#
loop_
_entity.id
_entity.type
_entity.pdbx_description
1 polymer ?
#
loop_
_entity_poly.entity_id
_entity_poly.type
_entity_poly.pdbx_seq_one_letter_code
_entity_poly.pdbx_strand_id
1 'polypeptide(L)'
;MVRWEGVEEKRRDWMTTLSSFDNETIERSPLSNLLETIIQTEGSVVFQAVFEPRADWSPKAERQKGNLKQGVHTTGGLFLRTLMDGVLGVSDEEKQERHRSDTPHEIGGSIHDSQTAGYRSGTGRMGQIDLKDPSHTYNVTLRAATSDTECARNLQDSLNQLSGKFYSIEGNYLGTNEPEYKRMLRHGITYPNGLESWSRQKPILVCNIDELSNFITVPSIDTLPKASRGGTGGRPTAQSPLTSPNEEVFKEFSTGMTIGHAVTALRDNSDEPDKISTIQSKNEWWDHLAKRDALSLSADHLTQHYIRAATTGSGKTVATINDMLTTHHNLEGPTILIDPKDGEMCENYLRCHRTLFGNLADVEYIQIPEAEGKVPGIPFFDLRPLTEGAGRTRETAKQDIIDHYFQLLRFVLGKKTVEQAFVANEILTNLIKALFDREHGKDYFSIGELMEAAQEFQKYGKDVEDIDEDYETVLKAIPRTVDTQVTSILESHLEKDARQFMNTTDAVLNRIRKLKERDFIWDMLSYTVDDKYWNDDTNWYNKEQIPMLDMKSILNSNKVVLIDTGSLRGASSEVFTVLFLSHLWTSAQSIWTPDDDEYITNVIIEESANIARNEIVYRELLPKGREFNLSLGLIMQYPEQVLGDNPQDNRRAYKEILNNINTKIIGNVATDDLLAESLFHEDLENDEIKDRIAGLRRGEWLVQLPSTGFHKQKPEILTLRPLPIPPGHSAGPFNVSSREDLVRERSRDRHCVNREHEAIDMDSGVKSGGDDDGDSDDEDEAPENSEEFTDDHSAFLGMVFDALTDGLNGYHIKDSMNVLPYSETAPDLIEWGFLEKFELGNRQAYYWPTDEANVVAGKNLAPRDGGEYGRESPEHRVGVKLIEAHYDALGYETHMYYTPDDSELKFDLYVEATEESPDDRDKVVEVETSPEKRRHVVDDYYKLKDADADAIWVVKNAEDMRKLLASLTAHIGYIEARKSDNFEKVSNELDADGAQKIFGINKLRKDLRDD
;
A
#
# COMPACT_ATOMS: atom_id res chain seq x y z
N MET A 1 3.88 38.06 -35.93
CA MET A 1 3.79 38.79 -34.65
C MET A 1 2.39 39.33 -34.46
N VAL A 2 1.96 39.45 -33.21
CA VAL A 2 0.71 40.10 -32.80
C VAL A 2 1.05 41.23 -31.85
N ARG A 3 0.31 42.34 -31.95
CA ARG A 3 0.35 43.43 -30.98
C ARG A 3 -1.07 43.76 -30.59
N TRP A 4 -1.35 43.86 -29.30
CA TRP A 4 -2.67 44.31 -28.84
C TRP A 4 -2.72 45.82 -28.73
N GLU A 5 -3.83 46.38 -29.19
CA GLU A 5 -4.06 47.80 -29.32
C GLU A 5 -5.29 48.20 -28.50
N GLY A 6 -5.23 49.37 -27.87
CA GLY A 6 -6.37 49.96 -27.16
C GLY A 6 -7.32 50.62 -28.14
N VAL A 7 -8.58 50.20 -28.11
CA VAL A 7 -9.63 50.69 -29.00
C VAL A 7 -10.64 51.51 -28.21
N GLU A 8 -10.83 52.76 -28.63
CA GLU A 8 -11.70 53.73 -27.99
C GLU A 8 -13.03 53.87 -28.76
N GLU A 9 -14.19 53.73 -28.13
CA GLU A 9 -15.47 54.02 -28.80
C GLU A 9 -15.55 55.50 -29.19
N LYS A 10 -15.26 56.38 -28.23
CA LYS A 10 -15.13 57.83 -28.40
C LYS A 10 -13.73 58.28 -27.99
N ARG A 11 -13.26 59.34 -28.64
CA ARG A 11 -11.92 59.89 -28.35
C ARG A 11 -11.79 60.22 -26.86
N ARG A 12 -10.72 59.73 -26.24
CA ARG A 12 -10.40 59.77 -24.80
C ARG A 12 -11.05 58.70 -23.94
N ASP A 13 -11.69 57.68 -24.52
CA ASP A 13 -12.21 56.56 -23.73
C ASP A 13 -11.09 55.69 -23.13
N TRP A 14 -9.82 55.86 -23.52
CA TRP A 14 -8.66 55.29 -22.80
C TRP A 14 -8.57 55.71 -21.32
N MET A 15 -9.27 56.79 -20.94
CA MET A 15 -9.39 57.25 -19.56
C MET A 15 -10.40 56.42 -18.75
N THR A 16 -11.12 55.48 -19.38
CA THR A 16 -12.09 54.57 -18.73
C THR A 16 -11.45 53.21 -18.48
N THR A 17 -12.13 52.37 -17.68
CA THR A 17 -11.57 51.11 -17.21
C THR A 17 -11.77 49.95 -18.19
N LEU A 18 -10.75 49.12 -18.36
CA LEU A 18 -10.77 47.72 -18.78
C LEU A 18 -11.39 46.85 -17.67
N SER A 19 -11.50 45.54 -17.90
CA SER A 19 -11.89 44.59 -16.84
C SER A 19 -10.88 44.61 -15.69
N SER A 20 -11.33 44.78 -14.45
CA SER A 20 -10.48 44.74 -13.26
C SER A 20 -10.12 43.29 -12.89
N PHE A 21 -8.93 43.09 -12.32
CA PHE A 21 -8.55 41.81 -11.73
C PHE A 21 -9.35 41.57 -10.43
N ASP A 22 -10.01 40.42 -10.31
CA ASP A 22 -10.76 40.02 -9.10
C ASP A 22 -10.04 38.86 -8.41
N ASN A 23 -9.72 39.01 -7.13
CA ASN A 23 -9.02 38.01 -6.31
C ASN A 23 -9.97 37.00 -5.66
N GLU A 24 -11.26 37.30 -5.51
CA GLU A 24 -12.18 36.49 -4.68
C GLU A 24 -12.96 35.44 -5.50
N THR A 25 -12.96 35.51 -6.83
CA THR A 25 -13.82 34.69 -7.72
C THR A 25 -13.07 33.93 -8.82
N ILE A 26 -11.78 33.63 -8.65
CA ILE A 26 -10.96 33.05 -9.74
C ILE A 26 -11.28 31.56 -9.96
N GLU A 27 -12.33 31.25 -10.71
CA GLU A 27 -12.54 29.94 -11.35
C GLU A 27 -11.65 29.77 -12.61
N ARG A 28 -11.15 30.87 -13.20
CA ARG A 28 -10.32 30.85 -14.42
C ARG A 28 -9.41 32.09 -14.53
N SER A 29 -8.14 31.90 -14.85
CA SER A 29 -7.16 33.00 -14.99
C SER A 29 -7.44 33.93 -16.19
N PRO A 30 -7.18 35.26 -16.08
CA PRO A 30 -7.25 36.22 -17.21
C PRO A 30 -6.40 35.84 -18.43
N LEU A 31 -5.29 35.13 -18.21
CA LEU A 31 -4.35 34.69 -19.26
C LEU A 31 -4.68 33.29 -19.81
N SER A 32 -5.74 32.64 -19.34
CA SER A 32 -6.05 31.25 -19.72
C SER A 32 -6.20 31.07 -21.23
N ASN A 33 -6.94 31.94 -21.92
CA ASN A 33 -7.14 31.83 -23.36
C ASN A 33 -5.84 32.04 -24.14
N LEU A 34 -4.96 32.92 -23.64
CA LEU A 34 -3.63 33.14 -24.22
C LEU A 34 -2.80 31.86 -24.10
N LEU A 35 -2.74 31.26 -22.91
CA LEU A 35 -1.98 30.05 -22.66
C LEU A 35 -2.55 28.84 -23.41
N GLU A 36 -3.87 28.66 -23.46
CA GLU A 36 -4.53 27.61 -24.25
C GLU A 36 -4.16 27.69 -25.73
N THR A 37 -4.13 28.91 -26.30
CA THR A 37 -3.75 29.12 -27.70
C THR A 37 -2.27 28.81 -27.93
N ILE A 38 -1.40 29.18 -26.98
CA ILE A 38 0.05 28.90 -27.07
C ILE A 38 0.30 27.38 -27.03
N ILE A 39 -0.39 26.65 -26.16
CA ILE A 39 -0.18 25.21 -25.94
C ILE A 39 -0.64 24.36 -27.12
N GLN A 40 -1.58 24.85 -27.93
CA GLN A 40 -2.02 24.18 -29.15
C GLN A 40 -1.01 24.26 -30.31
N THR A 41 0.13 24.93 -30.11
CA THR A 41 1.10 25.20 -31.18
C THR A 41 2.40 24.41 -30.95
N GLU A 42 2.96 23.81 -32.00
CA GLU A 42 4.26 23.12 -31.96
C GLU A 42 5.49 24.07 -32.07
N GLY A 43 5.25 25.35 -32.30
CA GLY A 43 6.26 26.40 -32.49
C GLY A 43 6.57 27.18 -31.21
N SER A 44 7.73 27.85 -31.18
CA SER A 44 8.12 28.69 -30.05
C SER A 44 7.31 29.98 -30.02
N VAL A 45 6.69 30.29 -28.87
CA VAL A 45 5.96 31.54 -28.65
C VAL A 45 6.61 32.35 -27.54
N VAL A 46 6.71 33.67 -27.75
CA VAL A 46 7.11 34.63 -26.73
C VAL A 46 6.01 35.68 -26.61
N PHE A 47 5.37 35.76 -25.44
CA PHE A 47 4.49 36.85 -25.05
C PHE A 47 5.25 37.86 -24.19
N GLN A 48 5.00 39.14 -24.39
CA GLN A 48 5.68 40.21 -23.65
C GLN A 48 4.69 41.33 -23.31
N ALA A 49 4.62 41.64 -22.01
CA ALA A 49 4.02 42.85 -21.48
C ALA A 49 5.13 43.81 -21.03
N VAL A 50 5.14 45.03 -21.58
CA VAL A 50 6.08 46.10 -21.19
C VAL A 50 5.28 47.27 -20.67
N PHE A 51 5.63 47.79 -19.50
CA PHE A 51 4.93 48.93 -18.93
C PHE A 51 5.86 49.95 -18.28
N GLU A 52 5.41 51.21 -18.22
CA GLU A 52 6.06 52.31 -17.51
C GLU A 52 5.02 53.18 -16.79
N PRO A 53 5.40 53.86 -15.70
CA PRO A 53 4.51 54.83 -15.05
C PRO A 53 4.11 55.95 -16.01
N ARG A 54 2.81 56.27 -16.06
CA ARG A 54 2.28 57.39 -16.85
C ARG A 54 2.20 58.63 -15.96
N ALA A 55 2.59 59.78 -16.49
CA ALA A 55 2.48 61.05 -15.78
C ALA A 55 1.01 61.34 -15.39
N ASP A 56 0.83 61.89 -14.18
CA ASP A 56 -0.48 62.25 -13.63
C ASP A 56 -1.30 63.06 -14.63
N TRP A 57 -2.50 62.56 -14.91
CA TRP A 57 -3.45 63.18 -15.82
C TRP A 57 -4.77 63.57 -15.16
N SER A 58 -4.82 63.65 -13.82
CA SER A 58 -5.96 64.15 -13.04
C SER A 58 -6.51 65.49 -13.55
N PRO A 59 -5.68 66.50 -13.92
CA PRO A 59 -6.20 67.74 -14.50
C PRO A 59 -6.88 67.55 -15.86
N LYS A 60 -6.45 66.54 -16.65
CA LYS A 60 -7.08 66.18 -17.93
C LYS A 60 -8.36 65.40 -17.70
N ALA A 61 -8.41 64.55 -16.66
CA ALA A 61 -9.59 63.82 -16.23
C ALA A 61 -10.72 64.79 -15.87
N GLU A 62 -10.46 65.79 -15.02
CA GLU A 62 -11.47 66.78 -14.62
C GLU A 62 -11.99 67.61 -15.79
N ARG A 63 -11.11 68.02 -16.72
CA ARG A 63 -11.54 68.69 -17.97
C ARG A 63 -12.42 67.78 -18.82
N GLN A 64 -12.10 66.50 -18.90
CA GLN A 64 -12.88 65.53 -19.66
C GLN A 64 -14.25 65.28 -19.01
N LYS A 65 -14.31 65.14 -17.68
CA LYS A 65 -15.58 65.05 -16.94
C LYS A 65 -16.44 66.30 -17.14
N GLY A 66 -15.83 67.49 -17.11
CA GLY A 66 -16.52 68.75 -17.43
C GLY A 66 -17.09 68.79 -18.86
N ASN A 67 -16.32 68.33 -19.85
CA ASN A 67 -16.78 68.21 -21.23
C ASN A 67 -17.92 67.21 -21.40
N LEU A 68 -17.86 66.06 -20.69
CA LEU A 68 -18.92 65.05 -20.68
C LEU A 68 -20.21 65.61 -20.03
N LYS A 69 -20.11 66.41 -18.96
CA LYS A 69 -21.26 67.11 -18.34
C LYS A 69 -21.92 68.16 -19.25
N GLN A 70 -21.17 68.72 -20.21
CA GLN A 70 -21.65 69.76 -21.13
C GLN A 70 -22.06 69.22 -22.52
N GLY A 71 -21.89 67.93 -22.78
CA GLY A 71 -22.19 67.30 -24.07
C GLY A 71 -21.30 67.76 -25.24
N VAL A 72 -20.09 68.29 -24.98
CA VAL A 72 -19.20 68.86 -26.01
C VAL A 72 -17.90 68.04 -26.12
N HIS A 73 -17.63 67.49 -27.30
CA HIS A 73 -16.52 66.54 -27.51
C HIS A 73 -15.20 67.13 -28.06
N THR A 74 -15.10 68.44 -28.33
CA THR A 74 -13.83 69.09 -28.73
C THR A 74 -13.72 70.56 -28.30
N THR A 75 -12.50 71.03 -28.00
CA THR A 75 -12.21 72.39 -27.52
C THR A 75 -12.60 73.49 -28.51
N GLY A 76 -12.56 73.22 -29.82
CA GLY A 76 -13.00 74.15 -30.87
C GLY A 76 -14.52 74.36 -30.92
N GLY A 77 -15.29 73.34 -30.52
CA GLY A 77 -16.75 73.44 -30.39
C GLY A 77 -17.18 74.37 -29.26
N LEU A 78 -16.36 74.50 -28.20
CA LEU A 78 -16.61 75.44 -27.11
C LEU A 78 -16.44 76.90 -27.57
N PHE A 79 -15.38 77.22 -28.34
CA PHE A 79 -15.14 78.59 -28.81
C PHE A 79 -16.18 79.06 -29.84
N LEU A 80 -16.55 78.20 -30.80
CA LEU A 80 -17.58 78.52 -31.80
C LEU A 80 -18.96 78.69 -31.15
N ARG A 81 -19.27 77.88 -30.12
CA ARG A 81 -20.55 77.90 -29.41
C ARG A 81 -20.64 79.06 -28.40
N THR A 82 -19.55 79.41 -27.71
CA THR A 82 -19.50 80.61 -26.85
C THR A 82 -19.54 81.90 -27.68
N LEU A 83 -18.95 81.93 -28.88
CA LEU A 83 -19.10 83.06 -29.81
C LEU A 83 -20.53 83.17 -30.38
N MET A 84 -21.18 82.05 -30.70
CA MET A 84 -22.59 82.07 -31.09
C MET A 84 -23.50 82.52 -29.94
N ASP A 85 -23.29 82.01 -28.72
CA ASP A 85 -24.07 82.36 -27.52
C ASP A 85 -23.87 83.83 -27.08
N GLY A 86 -22.72 84.44 -27.40
CA GLY A 86 -22.42 85.85 -27.09
C GLY A 86 -22.97 86.86 -28.11
N VAL A 87 -23.31 86.42 -29.33
CA VAL A 87 -23.78 87.29 -30.43
C VAL A 87 -25.27 87.12 -30.71
N LEU A 88 -25.82 85.92 -30.50
CA LEU A 88 -27.25 85.62 -30.64
C LEU A 88 -27.74 85.16 -29.25
N GLY A 89 -28.45 86.02 -28.54
CA GLY A 89 -28.97 85.67 -27.21
C GLY A 89 -29.77 84.37 -27.24
N VAL A 90 -29.43 83.44 -26.34
CA VAL A 90 -30.00 82.09 -26.24
C VAL A 90 -31.35 82.13 -25.51
N SER A 91 -32.39 81.49 -26.05
CA SER A 91 -33.71 81.38 -25.39
C SER A 91 -33.68 80.35 -24.25
N ASP A 92 -34.61 80.45 -23.29
CA ASP A 92 -34.67 79.54 -22.12
C ASP A 92 -35.01 78.08 -22.49
N GLU A 93 -35.54 77.82 -23.70
CA GLU A 93 -35.78 76.46 -24.21
C GLU A 93 -34.47 75.78 -24.68
N GLU A 94 -33.52 76.53 -25.27
CA GLU A 94 -32.20 76.00 -25.63
C GLU A 94 -31.30 75.72 -24.41
N LYS A 95 -31.58 76.32 -23.25
CA LYS A 95 -30.93 75.95 -21.98
C LYS A 95 -31.44 74.62 -21.42
N GLN A 96 -32.70 74.27 -21.67
CA GLN A 96 -33.29 73.02 -21.19
C GLN A 96 -32.89 71.80 -22.04
N GLU A 97 -32.69 71.96 -23.36
CA GLU A 97 -32.19 70.87 -24.21
C GLU A 97 -30.70 70.56 -23.98
N ARG A 98 -29.90 71.54 -23.52
CA ARG A 98 -28.48 71.34 -23.15
C ARG A 98 -28.28 70.40 -21.95
N HIS A 99 -29.33 70.12 -21.18
CA HIS A 99 -29.32 69.19 -20.05
C HIS A 99 -29.81 67.77 -20.39
N ARG A 100 -30.10 67.45 -21.67
CA ARG A 100 -30.50 66.11 -22.12
C ARG A 100 -29.45 65.48 -23.02
N SER A 101 -28.43 64.87 -22.43
CA SER A 101 -27.92 63.54 -22.84
C SER A 101 -26.93 62.99 -21.80
N ASP A 102 -27.16 61.73 -21.43
CA ASP A 102 -26.36 60.82 -20.59
C ASP A 102 -26.22 61.09 -19.08
N THR A 103 -27.35 61.30 -18.41
CA THR A 103 -27.50 60.89 -16.99
C THR A 103 -28.75 60.03 -16.83
N PRO A 104 -28.63 58.75 -16.42
CA PRO A 104 -29.76 57.96 -15.94
C PRO A 104 -30.37 58.63 -14.70
N HIS A 105 -31.70 58.55 -14.62
CA HIS A 105 -32.49 58.90 -13.43
C HIS A 105 -32.04 58.07 -12.23
N GLU A 106 -31.63 58.75 -11.15
CA GLU A 106 -32.09 58.54 -9.76
C GLU A 106 -31.19 59.35 -8.81
N ILE A 107 -31.73 60.43 -8.25
CA ILE A 107 -31.18 61.07 -7.05
C ILE A 107 -32.03 60.59 -5.89
N GLY A 108 -31.43 59.87 -4.96
CA GLY A 108 -32.04 59.55 -3.67
C GLY A 108 -31.12 58.72 -2.79
N GLY A 109 -30.26 59.38 -2.01
CA GLY A 109 -29.54 58.72 -0.90
C GLY A 109 -28.16 59.28 -0.64
N SER A 110 -28.06 60.16 0.35
CA SER A 110 -26.82 60.49 1.05
C SER A 110 -26.31 59.27 1.83
N ILE A 111 -25.15 58.69 1.46
CA ILE A 111 -24.37 57.80 2.32
C ILE A 111 -22.89 58.07 2.09
N HIS A 112 -22.24 58.65 3.10
CA HIS A 112 -20.84 58.35 3.40
C HIS A 112 -20.80 56.89 3.82
N ASP A 113 -20.03 56.04 3.13
CA ASP A 113 -19.22 55.03 3.82
C ASP A 113 -18.23 54.36 2.85
N SER A 114 -16.99 54.36 3.31
CA SER A 114 -15.95 53.42 2.96
C SER A 114 -16.48 52.00 3.12
N GLN A 115 -16.54 51.23 2.02
CA GLN A 115 -16.52 49.76 1.91
C GLN A 115 -17.36 49.34 0.70
N THR A 116 -16.68 49.00 -0.40
CA THR A 116 -17.02 48.01 -1.45
C THR A 116 -16.35 48.42 -2.76
N ALA A 117 -15.22 47.79 -3.07
CA ALA A 117 -14.61 47.82 -4.39
C ALA A 117 -15.37 46.79 -5.25
N GLY A 118 -16.19 47.28 -6.19
CA GLY A 118 -16.99 46.37 -7.02
C GLY A 118 -17.81 47.10 -8.08
N TYR A 119 -17.73 46.57 -9.30
CA TYR A 119 -18.37 47.04 -10.53
C TYR A 119 -19.90 47.15 -10.39
N ARG A 120 -20.50 48.30 -10.70
CA ARG A 120 -21.96 48.40 -10.92
C ARG A 120 -22.25 48.53 -12.41
N SER A 121 -23.02 47.59 -12.96
CA SER A 121 -23.66 47.72 -14.27
C SER A 121 -24.53 48.98 -14.29
N GLY A 122 -24.03 50.04 -14.95
CA GLY A 122 -24.72 51.34 -15.01
C GLY A 122 -23.84 52.57 -14.81
N THR A 123 -22.57 52.43 -14.39
CA THR A 123 -21.67 53.58 -14.29
C THR A 123 -21.42 54.20 -15.66
N GLY A 124 -21.76 55.47 -15.82
CA GLY A 124 -21.44 56.25 -17.02
C GLY A 124 -19.92 56.49 -17.15
N ARG A 125 -19.47 57.00 -18.32
CA ARG A 125 -18.06 57.31 -18.61
C ARG A 125 -17.37 58.11 -17.49
N MET A 126 -18.10 59.02 -16.83
CA MET A 126 -17.57 59.81 -15.71
C MET A 126 -17.14 58.94 -14.53
N GLY A 127 -17.99 58.00 -14.10
CA GLY A 127 -17.66 57.11 -12.98
C GLY A 127 -16.53 56.12 -13.30
N GLN A 128 -16.40 55.70 -14.57
CA GLN A 128 -15.26 54.87 -14.98
C GLN A 128 -13.94 55.66 -15.01
N ILE A 129 -13.96 56.97 -15.27
CA ILE A 129 -12.75 57.80 -15.15
C ILE A 129 -12.31 57.95 -13.69
N ASP A 130 -13.25 57.96 -12.73
CA ASP A 130 -12.93 57.95 -11.30
C ASP A 130 -12.27 56.63 -10.88
N LEU A 131 -12.80 55.48 -11.34
CA LEU A 131 -12.24 54.15 -11.06
C LEU A 131 -10.85 53.92 -11.69
N LYS A 132 -10.50 54.66 -12.74
CA LYS A 132 -9.21 54.55 -13.43
C LYS A 132 -8.02 55.05 -12.61
N ASP A 133 -8.26 55.80 -11.53
CA ASP A 133 -7.26 56.50 -10.71
C ASP A 133 -6.19 57.22 -11.57
N PRO A 134 -6.48 58.43 -12.07
CA PRO A 134 -5.60 59.17 -12.99
C PRO A 134 -4.18 59.46 -12.49
N SER A 135 -3.93 59.29 -11.18
CA SER A 135 -2.63 59.50 -10.55
C SER A 135 -1.75 58.24 -10.53
N HIS A 136 -2.34 57.04 -10.66
CA HIS A 136 -1.66 55.75 -10.60
C HIS A 136 -1.97 54.89 -11.84
N THR A 137 -1.56 55.38 -13.01
CA THR A 137 -1.72 54.65 -14.28
C THR A 137 -0.38 54.34 -14.94
N TYR A 138 -0.38 53.30 -15.77
CA TYR A 138 0.76 52.81 -16.53
C TYR A 138 0.44 52.82 -18.02
N ASN A 139 1.46 53.14 -18.81
CA ASN A 139 1.47 52.89 -20.25
C ASN A 139 1.88 51.44 -20.46
N VAL A 140 1.08 50.63 -21.15
CA VAL A 140 1.32 49.20 -21.34
C VAL A 140 1.34 48.86 -22.83
N THR A 141 2.37 48.14 -23.29
CA THR A 141 2.43 47.53 -24.62
C THR A 141 2.42 46.02 -24.47
N LEU A 142 1.47 45.36 -25.13
CA LEU A 142 1.36 43.90 -25.17
C LEU A 142 1.67 43.41 -26.58
N ARG A 143 2.54 42.39 -26.69
CA ARG A 143 2.90 41.78 -27.98
C ARG A 143 3.28 40.32 -27.85
N ALA A 144 3.10 39.56 -28.93
CA ALA A 144 3.54 38.18 -29.04
C ALA A 144 4.29 37.93 -30.36
N ALA A 145 5.36 37.14 -30.29
CA ALA A 145 6.09 36.61 -31.44
C ALA A 145 6.03 35.09 -31.40
N THR A 146 5.82 34.47 -32.56
CA THR A 146 5.77 33.00 -32.69
C THR A 146 6.41 32.59 -34.01
N SER A 147 6.99 31.39 -34.04
CA SER A 147 7.49 30.76 -35.26
C SER A 147 6.37 30.21 -36.15
N ASP A 148 5.15 30.08 -35.63
CA ASP A 148 3.97 29.61 -36.37
C ASP A 148 3.01 30.75 -36.72
N THR A 149 2.61 30.80 -37.99
CA THR A 149 1.68 31.81 -38.53
C THR A 149 0.25 31.59 -38.05
N GLU A 150 -0.18 30.35 -37.86
CA GLU A 150 -1.55 30.03 -37.44
C GLU A 150 -1.77 30.41 -35.97
N CYS A 151 -0.84 30.03 -35.10
CA CYS A 151 -0.75 30.51 -33.72
C CYS A 151 -0.84 32.04 -33.62
N ALA A 152 -0.07 32.77 -34.44
CA ALA A 152 -0.12 34.23 -34.44
C ALA A 152 -1.50 34.78 -34.80
N ARG A 153 -2.27 34.10 -35.66
CA ARG A 153 -3.63 34.56 -35.98
C ARG A 153 -4.59 34.28 -34.84
N ASN A 154 -4.49 33.11 -34.21
CA ASN A 154 -5.35 32.70 -33.10
C ASN A 154 -5.12 33.56 -31.84
N LEU A 155 -3.87 33.98 -31.60
CA LEU A 155 -3.54 34.82 -30.44
C LEU A 155 -4.26 36.19 -30.46
N GLN A 156 -4.72 36.68 -31.61
CA GLN A 156 -5.39 38.00 -31.70
C GLN A 156 -6.56 38.14 -30.71
N ASP A 157 -7.35 37.08 -30.55
CA ASP A 157 -8.57 37.11 -29.74
C ASP A 157 -8.37 36.73 -28.27
N SER A 158 -7.16 36.34 -27.90
CA SER A 158 -6.85 35.77 -26.58
C SER A 158 -7.09 36.70 -25.40
N LEU A 159 -7.06 38.03 -25.60
CA LEU A 159 -7.21 39.04 -24.55
C LEU A 159 -8.51 39.86 -24.66
N ASN A 160 -9.39 39.55 -25.62
CA ASN A 160 -10.61 40.34 -25.86
C ASN A 160 -11.55 40.38 -24.64
N GLN A 161 -11.54 39.32 -23.83
CA GLN A 161 -12.31 39.20 -22.58
C GLN A 161 -11.95 40.25 -21.51
N LEU A 162 -10.78 40.87 -21.62
CA LEU A 162 -10.31 41.92 -20.71
C LEU A 162 -10.76 43.32 -21.16
N SER A 163 -11.54 43.41 -22.24
CA SER A 163 -12.14 44.66 -22.72
C SER A 163 -13.16 45.21 -21.73
N GLY A 164 -13.05 46.51 -21.45
CA GLY A 164 -14.03 47.25 -20.66
C GLY A 164 -15.20 47.76 -21.51
N LYS A 165 -16.10 48.51 -20.86
CA LYS A 165 -17.35 48.97 -21.49
C LYS A 165 -17.16 49.97 -22.63
N PHE A 166 -16.22 50.90 -22.50
CA PHE A 166 -15.97 51.97 -23.50
C PHE A 166 -14.54 51.93 -24.07
N TYR A 167 -13.70 51.07 -23.51
CA TYR A 167 -12.30 50.89 -23.89
C TYR A 167 -12.03 49.40 -24.02
N SER A 168 -11.66 48.95 -25.22
CA SER A 168 -11.45 47.54 -25.53
C SER A 168 -10.01 47.24 -25.94
N ILE A 169 -9.67 45.96 -25.94
CA ILE A 169 -8.38 45.44 -26.39
C ILE A 169 -8.63 44.63 -27.64
N GLU A 170 -7.92 44.95 -28.72
CA GLU A 170 -7.99 44.18 -29.98
C GLU A 170 -6.58 43.77 -30.42
N GLY A 171 -6.42 42.49 -30.79
CA GLY A 171 -5.17 41.98 -31.32
C GLY A 171 -5.00 42.30 -32.80
N ASN A 172 -3.87 42.92 -33.15
CA ASN A 172 -3.50 43.24 -34.53
C ASN A 172 -2.38 42.31 -35.01
N TYR A 173 -2.67 41.45 -36.00
CA TYR A 173 -1.67 40.60 -36.64
C TYR A 173 -0.75 41.42 -37.57
N LEU A 174 0.51 41.57 -37.16
CA LEU A 174 1.50 42.39 -37.85
C LEU A 174 2.35 41.61 -38.88
N GLY A 175 2.16 40.30 -39.00
CA GLY A 175 3.04 39.45 -39.81
C GLY A 175 4.51 39.55 -39.36
N THR A 176 5.43 39.67 -40.32
CA THR A 176 6.86 39.91 -40.08
C THR A 176 7.12 41.41 -39.93
N ASN A 177 7.24 41.89 -38.70
CA ASN A 177 7.42 43.31 -38.39
C ASN A 177 8.77 43.56 -37.70
N GLU A 178 9.81 43.79 -38.49
CA GLU A 178 11.19 43.99 -38.03
C GLU A 178 11.34 45.14 -37.02
N PRO A 179 10.70 46.33 -37.19
CA PRO A 179 10.74 47.39 -36.18
C PRO A 179 10.15 46.99 -34.82
N GLU A 180 8.99 46.32 -34.81
CA GLU A 180 8.34 45.89 -33.57
C GLU A 180 9.13 44.76 -32.89
N TYR A 181 9.69 43.84 -33.66
CA TYR A 181 10.57 42.79 -33.15
C TYR A 181 11.84 43.37 -32.50
N LYS A 182 12.48 44.36 -33.12
CA LYS A 182 13.62 45.07 -32.50
C LYS A 182 13.25 45.79 -31.21
N ARG A 183 12.03 46.32 -31.09
CA ARG A 183 11.53 46.90 -29.84
C ARG A 183 11.29 45.82 -28.78
N MET A 184 10.79 44.65 -29.18
CA MET A 184 10.62 43.48 -28.32
C MET A 184 11.92 43.04 -27.67
N LEU A 185 13.00 42.93 -28.47
CA LEU A 185 14.34 42.59 -27.99
C LEU A 185 14.96 43.64 -27.06
N ARG A 186 14.50 44.91 -27.13
CA ARG A 186 14.99 46.01 -26.30
C ARG A 186 14.04 46.35 -25.14
N HIS A 187 13.00 45.56 -24.91
CA HIS A 187 11.96 45.81 -23.91
C HIS A 187 11.35 47.23 -24.02
N GLY A 188 11.23 47.76 -25.25
CA GLY A 188 10.75 49.13 -25.48
C GLY A 188 9.23 49.21 -25.65
N ILE A 189 8.63 50.31 -25.18
CA ILE A 189 7.23 50.67 -25.38
C ILE A 189 6.98 51.14 -26.82
N THR A 190 5.79 50.84 -27.34
CA THR A 190 5.35 51.23 -28.67
C THR A 190 4.36 52.39 -28.57
N TYR A 191 4.87 53.62 -28.68
CA TYR A 191 4.04 54.82 -28.70
C TYR A 191 3.34 55.00 -30.06
N PRO A 192 2.13 55.60 -30.07
CA PRO A 192 1.43 55.94 -31.31
C PRO A 192 2.22 56.94 -32.15
N ASN A 193 2.25 56.69 -33.45
CA ASN A 193 2.82 57.61 -34.45
C ASN A 193 1.95 58.86 -34.63
N GLY A 194 2.43 59.84 -35.39
CA GLY A 194 1.72 61.11 -35.63
C GLY A 194 0.30 60.95 -36.21
N LEU A 195 0.08 59.93 -37.06
CA LEU A 195 -1.26 59.60 -37.60
C LEU A 195 -2.09 58.75 -36.64
N GLU A 196 -1.48 57.75 -36.00
CA GLU A 196 -2.13 56.85 -35.02
C GLU A 196 -2.61 57.60 -33.77
N SER A 197 -1.94 58.70 -33.39
CA SER A 197 -2.37 59.58 -32.29
C SER A 197 -3.74 60.23 -32.53
N TRP A 198 -4.20 60.27 -33.78
CA TRP A 198 -5.53 60.75 -34.17
C TRP A 198 -6.53 59.62 -34.39
N SER A 199 -6.07 58.36 -34.48
CA SER A 199 -6.91 57.18 -34.54
C SER A 199 -7.56 56.91 -33.18
N ARG A 200 -8.68 56.18 -33.22
CA ARG A 200 -9.32 55.61 -32.03
C ARG A 200 -8.66 54.32 -31.56
N GLN A 201 -7.81 53.75 -32.41
CA GLN A 201 -7.04 52.55 -32.14
C GLN A 201 -5.57 52.93 -31.95
N LYS A 202 -4.99 52.54 -30.81
CA LYS A 202 -3.63 52.95 -30.41
C LYS A 202 -2.79 51.75 -29.98
N PRO A 203 -1.50 51.71 -30.33
CA PRO A 203 -0.60 50.61 -29.97
C PRO A 203 -0.17 50.58 -28.49
N ILE A 204 -0.83 51.38 -27.65
CA ILE A 204 -0.53 51.52 -26.22
C ILE A 204 -1.84 51.43 -25.43
N LEU A 205 -1.83 50.62 -24.39
CA LEU A 205 -2.87 50.52 -23.39
C LEU A 205 -2.56 51.45 -22.22
N VAL A 206 -3.62 51.98 -21.58
CA VAL A 206 -3.47 52.70 -20.31
C VAL A 206 -4.20 51.90 -19.24
N CYS A 207 -3.47 51.45 -18.23
CA CYS A 207 -3.97 50.56 -17.18
C CYS A 207 -3.69 51.16 -15.80
N ASN A 208 -4.63 51.07 -14.85
CA ASN A 208 -4.35 51.19 -13.43
C ASN A 208 -3.75 49.87 -12.89
N ILE A 209 -3.52 49.78 -11.58
CA ILE A 209 -2.87 48.61 -10.97
C ILE A 209 -3.70 47.33 -11.11
N ASP A 210 -5.02 47.42 -10.92
CA ASP A 210 -5.93 46.27 -10.99
C ASP A 210 -6.05 45.75 -12.43
N GLU A 211 -6.08 46.65 -13.41
CA GLU A 211 -6.13 46.28 -14.83
C GLU A 211 -4.79 45.71 -15.31
N LEU A 212 -3.67 46.27 -14.83
CA LEU A 212 -2.32 45.79 -15.17
C LEU A 212 -2.11 44.37 -14.65
N SER A 213 -2.64 44.06 -13.47
CA SER A 213 -2.53 42.75 -12.82
C SER A 213 -3.04 41.61 -13.71
N ASN A 214 -4.05 41.84 -14.54
CA ASN A 214 -4.52 40.84 -15.51
C ASN A 214 -3.46 40.36 -16.50
N PHE A 215 -2.42 41.16 -16.78
CA PHE A 215 -1.40 40.84 -17.79
C PHE A 215 -0.08 40.33 -17.20
N ILE A 216 0.12 40.51 -15.90
CA ILE A 216 1.40 40.21 -15.22
C ILE A 216 1.27 39.12 -14.16
N THR A 217 0.06 38.79 -13.71
CA THR A 217 -0.18 37.72 -12.73
C THR A 217 -0.28 36.37 -13.44
N VAL A 218 0.64 35.45 -13.10
CA VAL A 218 0.64 34.08 -13.61
C VAL A 218 -0.16 33.18 -12.66
N PRO A 219 -1.15 32.42 -13.16
CA PRO A 219 -1.98 31.55 -12.32
C PRO A 219 -1.26 30.32 -11.76
N SER A 220 -1.75 29.78 -10.65
CA SER A 220 -1.42 28.41 -10.21
C SER A 220 -1.92 27.39 -11.24
N ILE A 221 -1.18 26.28 -11.42
CA ILE A 221 -1.54 25.24 -12.39
C ILE A 221 -2.92 24.63 -12.13
N ASP A 222 -3.38 24.63 -10.89
CA ASP A 222 -4.69 24.09 -10.51
C ASP A 222 -5.82 24.98 -11.04
N THR A 223 -5.55 26.25 -11.31
CA THR A 223 -6.50 27.18 -11.95
C THR A 223 -6.40 27.19 -13.48
N LEU A 224 -5.45 26.43 -14.06
CA LEU A 224 -5.35 26.25 -15.50
C LEU A 224 -6.31 25.15 -15.98
N PRO A 225 -6.93 25.32 -17.16
CA PRO A 225 -7.72 24.28 -17.82
C PRO A 225 -6.89 23.01 -18.09
N LYS A 226 -7.54 21.83 -18.06
CA LYS A 226 -6.87 20.51 -18.13
C LYS A 226 -5.90 20.36 -19.31
N ALA A 227 -6.25 20.90 -20.48
CA ALA A 227 -5.39 20.91 -21.66
C ALA A 227 -4.13 21.77 -21.47
N SER A 228 -4.22 22.84 -20.69
CA SER A 228 -3.10 23.72 -20.38
C SER A 228 -2.19 23.16 -19.29
N ARG A 229 -2.72 22.39 -18.32
CA ARG A 229 -1.91 21.73 -17.27
C ARG A 229 -0.89 20.75 -17.84
N GLY A 230 -1.27 19.98 -18.86
CA GLY A 230 -0.37 19.03 -19.52
C GLY A 230 0.73 19.71 -20.37
N GLY A 231 0.45 20.92 -20.90
CA GLY A 231 1.36 21.63 -21.80
C GLY A 231 2.35 22.59 -21.12
N THR A 232 2.06 23.08 -19.90
CA THR A 232 2.97 23.98 -19.17
C THR A 232 4.12 23.25 -18.47
N GLY A 233 4.05 21.92 -18.36
CA GLY A 233 5.06 21.10 -17.67
C GLY A 233 5.09 21.30 -16.14
N GLY A 234 4.22 22.14 -15.57
CA GLY A 234 4.09 22.28 -14.13
C GLY A 234 3.43 21.06 -13.51
N ARG A 235 3.74 20.77 -12.24
CA ARG A 235 3.10 19.70 -11.48
C ARG A 235 1.98 20.29 -10.61
N PRO A 236 0.85 19.58 -10.41
CA PRO A 236 -0.17 19.95 -9.41
C PRO A 236 0.49 20.32 -8.06
N THR A 237 -0.14 21.18 -7.26
CA THR A 237 0.41 21.60 -5.96
C THR A 237 0.68 20.40 -5.05
N ALA A 238 -0.17 19.37 -5.11
CA ALA A 238 0.00 18.10 -4.41
C ALA A 238 1.23 17.28 -4.88
N GLN A 239 1.72 17.50 -6.10
CA GLN A 239 2.86 16.82 -6.72
C GLN A 239 4.12 17.69 -6.81
N SER A 240 4.06 18.91 -6.29
CA SER A 240 5.22 19.77 -6.11
C SER A 240 5.88 19.43 -4.77
N PRO A 241 7.22 19.31 -4.71
CA PRO A 241 7.91 18.98 -3.46
C PRO A 241 7.55 20.00 -2.37
N LEU A 242 7.16 19.48 -1.20
CA LEU A 242 6.62 20.21 -0.05
C LEU A 242 7.57 21.33 0.42
N THR A 243 8.85 21.00 0.50
CA THR A 243 9.94 21.90 0.86
C THR A 243 11.18 21.54 0.03
N SER A 244 12.03 22.52 -0.25
CA SER A 244 13.42 22.18 -0.58
C SER A 244 14.14 21.97 0.76
N PRO A 245 14.60 20.75 1.07
CA PRO A 245 15.19 20.46 2.37
C PRO A 245 16.34 21.43 2.67
N ASN A 246 16.45 21.88 3.92
CA ASN A 246 17.57 22.72 4.34
C ASN A 246 18.88 21.92 4.32
N GLU A 247 20.01 22.61 4.18
CA GLU A 247 21.35 21.99 4.17
C GLU A 247 21.67 21.25 5.48
N GLU A 248 21.05 21.65 6.59
CA GLU A 248 21.17 20.95 7.87
C GLU A 248 20.55 19.54 7.84
N VAL A 249 19.45 19.34 7.10
CA VAL A 249 18.80 18.02 6.95
C VAL A 249 19.71 17.05 6.21
N PHE A 250 20.25 17.48 5.07
CA PHE A 250 21.19 16.64 4.31
C PHE A 250 22.44 16.30 5.10
N LYS A 251 22.86 17.18 6.03
CA LYS A 251 24.01 16.91 6.89
C LYS A 251 23.68 15.87 7.96
N GLU A 252 22.54 16.02 8.65
CA GLU A 252 22.14 15.10 9.71
C GLU A 252 21.81 13.71 9.16
N PHE A 253 21.12 13.64 8.02
CA PHE A 253 20.67 12.40 7.40
C PHE A 253 21.61 11.95 6.27
N SER A 254 22.93 11.93 6.51
CA SER A 254 23.93 11.61 5.49
C SER A 254 24.53 10.20 5.60
N THR A 255 24.49 9.57 6.78
CA THR A 255 25.15 8.29 7.06
C THR A 255 24.18 7.26 7.64
N GLY A 256 24.45 5.97 7.38
CA GLY A 256 23.66 4.83 7.87
C GLY A 256 22.77 4.17 6.82
N MET A 257 21.55 3.79 7.16
CA MET A 257 20.58 3.14 6.27
C MET A 257 19.98 4.15 5.28
N THR A 258 20.32 4.03 4.00
CA THR A 258 19.87 4.99 2.97
C THR A 258 18.47 4.67 2.48
N ILE A 259 17.54 5.63 2.60
CA ILE A 259 16.10 5.40 2.37
C ILE A 259 15.57 5.97 1.04
N GLY A 260 16.33 6.83 0.36
CA GLY A 260 15.93 7.41 -0.93
C GLY A 260 16.61 8.75 -1.24
N HIS A 261 16.25 9.35 -2.37
CA HIS A 261 16.73 10.66 -2.81
C HIS A 261 15.67 11.74 -2.60
N ALA A 262 15.99 12.81 -1.88
CA ALA A 262 15.09 13.93 -1.67
C ALA A 262 14.78 14.68 -2.98
N VAL A 263 13.48 14.93 -3.23
CA VAL A 263 13.03 15.71 -4.39
C VAL A 263 13.11 17.20 -4.06
N THR A 264 14.00 17.94 -4.75
CA THR A 264 14.15 19.39 -4.59
C THR A 264 13.37 20.19 -5.64
N ALA A 265 12.82 21.35 -5.30
CA ALA A 265 12.06 22.21 -6.22
C ALA A 265 12.92 22.86 -7.34
N LEU A 266 14.24 22.88 -7.18
CA LEU A 266 15.21 23.48 -8.09
C LEU A 266 16.10 22.40 -8.70
N ARG A 267 15.64 21.70 -9.75
CA ARG A 267 16.54 21.08 -10.75
C ARG A 267 15.79 20.63 -12.00
N ASP A 268 16.51 20.77 -13.11
CA ASP A 268 16.09 20.60 -14.50
C ASP A 268 15.27 19.34 -14.74
N ASN A 269 14.14 19.49 -15.43
CA ASN A 269 13.46 18.39 -16.11
C ASN A 269 14.25 17.92 -17.37
N SER A 270 15.56 18.14 -17.43
CA SER A 270 16.42 17.72 -18.55
C SER A 270 16.80 16.25 -18.48
N ASP A 271 16.73 15.65 -17.30
CA ASP A 271 16.90 14.22 -17.15
C ASP A 271 15.54 13.59 -17.40
N GLU A 272 15.45 12.76 -18.44
CA GLU A 272 14.39 11.76 -18.57
C GLU A 272 14.17 11.12 -17.20
N PRO A 273 12.95 10.73 -16.81
CA PRO A 273 12.76 10.00 -15.56
C PRO A 273 13.77 8.85 -15.57
N ASP A 274 14.84 8.96 -14.78
CA ASP A 274 15.90 7.96 -14.69
C ASP A 274 15.15 6.66 -14.56
N LYS A 275 15.16 5.86 -15.63
CA LYS A 275 14.47 4.59 -15.56
C LYS A 275 15.18 3.91 -14.41
N ILE A 276 14.43 3.56 -13.38
CA ILE A 276 14.87 2.73 -12.25
C ILE A 276 15.61 1.46 -12.78
N SER A 277 15.42 1.13 -14.07
CA SER A 277 16.11 0.13 -14.85
C SER A 277 17.63 0.31 -14.91
N THR A 278 18.27 -0.58 -14.13
CA THR A 278 19.53 -1.27 -14.43
C THR A 278 20.77 -0.38 -14.48
N ILE A 279 21.26 -0.07 -13.29
CA ILE A 279 22.68 0.19 -13.05
C ILE A 279 23.54 -0.82 -13.82
N GLN A 280 24.50 -0.32 -14.60
CA GLN A 280 25.37 -1.15 -15.45
C GLN A 280 26.66 -1.56 -14.75
N SER A 281 27.01 -0.90 -13.64
CA SER A 281 28.20 -1.24 -12.85
C SER A 281 27.95 -1.11 -11.35
N LYS A 282 28.61 -1.94 -10.54
CA LYS A 282 28.52 -1.85 -9.08
C LYS A 282 28.88 -0.45 -8.53
N ASN A 283 29.83 0.23 -9.14
CA ASN A 283 30.28 1.56 -8.69
C ASN A 283 29.20 2.62 -8.86
N GLU A 284 28.39 2.52 -9.92
CA GLU A 284 27.30 3.45 -10.16
C GLU A 284 26.23 3.40 -9.05
N TRP A 285 25.98 2.22 -8.46
CA TRP A 285 25.11 2.13 -7.27
C TRP A 285 25.67 2.90 -6.07
N TRP A 286 26.97 2.77 -5.80
CA TRP A 286 27.64 3.55 -4.75
C TRP A 286 27.65 5.05 -5.04
N ASP A 287 27.84 5.44 -6.30
CA ASP A 287 27.77 6.84 -6.73
C ASP A 287 26.38 7.42 -6.49
N HIS A 288 25.31 6.64 -6.68
CA HIS A 288 23.95 7.03 -6.28
C HIS A 288 23.86 7.26 -4.77
N LEU A 289 24.34 6.36 -3.94
CA LEU A 289 24.30 6.52 -2.48
C LEU A 289 25.14 7.73 -1.98
N ALA A 290 26.19 8.09 -2.72
CA ALA A 290 27.04 9.24 -2.41
C ALA A 290 26.48 10.58 -2.91
N LYS A 291 25.35 10.60 -3.64
CA LYS A 291 24.73 11.85 -4.09
C LYS A 291 24.28 12.66 -2.88
N ARG A 292 24.45 13.98 -2.97
CA ARG A 292 24.08 14.94 -1.91
C ARG A 292 22.62 14.80 -1.45
N ASP A 293 21.73 14.44 -2.38
CA ASP A 293 20.30 14.33 -2.12
C ASP A 293 19.88 12.96 -1.55
N ALA A 294 20.81 12.01 -1.40
CA ALA A 294 20.55 10.75 -0.71
C ALA A 294 20.39 11.01 0.79
N LEU A 295 19.31 10.49 1.37
CA LEU A 295 19.04 10.57 2.81
C LEU A 295 19.25 9.20 3.46
N SER A 296 19.95 9.21 4.60
CA SER A 296 20.28 8.03 5.38
C SER A 296 19.93 8.21 6.86
N LEU A 297 19.55 7.12 7.52
CA LEU A 297 19.22 7.06 8.94
C LEU A 297 20.40 6.43 9.70
N SER A 298 20.98 7.15 10.66
CA SER A 298 21.99 6.62 11.59
C SER A 298 21.39 5.59 12.56
N ALA A 299 22.23 4.91 13.35
CA ALA A 299 21.77 4.02 14.41
C ALA A 299 20.80 4.73 15.38
N ASP A 300 21.17 5.94 15.84
CA ASP A 300 20.30 6.80 16.67
C ASP A 300 18.91 7.02 16.07
N HIS A 301 18.82 7.32 14.77
CA HIS A 301 17.55 7.51 14.08
C HIS A 301 16.75 6.20 14.02
N LEU A 302 17.42 5.06 13.79
CA LEU A 302 16.80 3.75 13.71
C LEU A 302 16.29 3.24 15.05
N THR A 303 16.86 3.63 16.19
CA THR A 303 16.31 3.28 17.53
C THR A 303 14.88 3.78 17.74
N GLN A 304 14.42 4.75 16.96
CA GLN A 304 13.06 5.28 17.00
C GLN A 304 12.09 4.57 16.03
N HIS A 305 12.52 3.42 15.50
CA HIS A 305 11.77 2.54 14.60
C HIS A 305 11.33 3.22 13.29
N TYR A 306 10.90 2.43 12.32
CA TYR A 306 10.37 2.96 11.06
C TYR A 306 9.24 2.10 10.51
N ILE A 307 8.35 2.75 9.78
CA ILE A 307 7.27 2.09 9.03
C ILE A 307 7.41 2.42 7.55
N ARG A 308 7.31 1.40 6.70
CA ARG A 308 7.23 1.57 5.24
C ARG A 308 5.91 0.99 4.75
N ALA A 309 5.01 1.87 4.30
CA ALA A 309 3.69 1.45 3.83
C ALA A 309 3.46 1.88 2.38
N ALA A 310 3.13 0.91 1.52
CA ALA A 310 2.83 1.15 0.12
C ALA A 310 2.02 0.01 -0.52
N THR A 311 1.21 0.37 -1.51
CA THR A 311 0.52 -0.59 -2.39
C THR A 311 1.50 -1.55 -3.08
N THR A 312 1.01 -2.73 -3.47
CA THR A 312 1.79 -3.71 -4.24
C THR A 312 2.31 -3.12 -5.55
N GLY A 313 3.53 -3.49 -5.93
CA GLY A 313 4.20 -2.95 -7.13
C GLY A 313 4.78 -1.53 -6.98
N SER A 314 4.72 -0.93 -5.78
CA SER A 314 5.35 0.38 -5.51
C SER A 314 6.85 0.31 -5.21
N GLY A 315 7.47 -0.86 -5.29
CA GLY A 315 8.90 -1.06 -5.06
C GLY A 315 9.32 -1.28 -3.60
N LYS A 316 8.40 -1.68 -2.71
CA LYS A 316 8.70 -1.99 -1.30
C LYS A 316 9.87 -2.97 -1.15
N THR A 317 9.78 -4.13 -1.80
CA THR A 317 10.80 -5.19 -1.72
C THR A 317 12.20 -4.69 -2.11
N VAL A 318 12.30 -3.96 -3.23
CA VAL A 318 13.58 -3.37 -3.67
C VAL A 318 14.08 -2.33 -2.67
N ALA A 319 13.18 -1.51 -2.11
CA ALA A 319 13.55 -0.55 -1.07
C ALA A 319 14.04 -1.27 0.20
N THR A 320 13.36 -2.32 0.65
CA THR A 320 13.78 -3.11 1.82
C THR A 320 15.15 -3.77 1.60
N ILE A 321 15.43 -4.31 0.41
CA ILE A 321 16.75 -4.87 0.09
C ILE A 321 17.83 -3.77 0.15
N ASN A 322 17.57 -2.59 -0.42
CA ASN A 322 18.51 -1.46 -0.32
C ASN A 322 18.71 -1.00 1.14
N ASP A 323 17.63 -0.93 1.93
CA ASP A 323 17.69 -0.62 3.36
C ASP A 323 18.67 -1.59 4.06
N MET A 324 18.48 -2.90 3.90
CA MET A 324 19.36 -3.93 4.50
C MET A 324 20.81 -3.87 4.02
N LEU A 325 21.05 -3.68 2.72
CA LEU A 325 22.41 -3.62 2.17
C LEU A 325 23.17 -2.39 2.66
N THR A 326 22.49 -1.26 2.78
CA THR A 326 23.09 -0.01 3.27
C THR A 326 23.26 -0.01 4.78
N THR A 327 22.34 -0.60 5.55
CA THR A 327 22.52 -0.88 6.98
C THR A 327 23.77 -1.72 7.21
N HIS A 328 23.88 -2.89 6.57
CA HIS A 328 25.02 -3.79 6.74
C HIS A 328 26.36 -3.15 6.32
N HIS A 329 26.34 -2.24 5.32
CA HIS A 329 27.55 -1.56 4.88
C HIS A 329 28.02 -0.46 5.84
N ASN A 330 27.07 0.30 6.41
CA ASN A 330 27.37 1.57 7.08
C ASN A 330 27.23 1.53 8.60
N LEU A 331 26.58 0.52 9.17
CA LEU A 331 26.30 0.41 10.60
C LEU A 331 26.83 -0.93 11.14
N GLU A 332 27.13 -0.95 12.44
CA GLU A 332 27.47 -2.16 13.17
C GLU A 332 26.21 -2.84 13.74
N GLY A 333 26.31 -4.13 14.06
CA GLY A 333 25.21 -4.93 14.57
C GLY A 333 24.46 -5.73 13.50
N PRO A 334 23.56 -6.64 13.91
CA PRO A 334 22.91 -7.55 12.98
C PRO A 334 21.72 -6.91 12.28
N THR A 335 21.49 -7.32 11.04
CA THR A 335 20.25 -7.03 10.29
C THR A 335 19.45 -8.31 10.13
N ILE A 336 18.21 -8.31 10.60
CA ILE A 336 17.32 -9.49 10.59
C ILE A 336 16.13 -9.18 9.69
N LEU A 337 15.88 -10.03 8.71
CA LEU A 337 14.68 -9.98 7.87
C LEU A 337 13.78 -11.16 8.21
N ILE A 338 12.49 -10.88 8.45
CA ILE A 338 11.44 -11.89 8.51
C ILE A 338 10.55 -11.69 7.29
N ASP A 339 10.61 -12.64 6.36
CA ASP A 339 9.81 -12.62 5.13
C ASP A 339 8.74 -13.71 5.17
N PRO A 340 7.45 -13.35 5.32
CA PRO A 340 6.34 -14.29 5.26
C PRO A 340 5.85 -14.54 3.83
N LYS A 341 6.48 -13.95 2.80
CA LYS A 341 6.09 -14.16 1.41
C LYS A 341 6.88 -15.33 0.84
N ASP A 342 6.16 -16.20 0.13
CA ASP A 342 6.80 -17.14 -0.78
C ASP A 342 7.22 -16.37 -2.05
N GLY A 343 8.49 -15.97 -2.12
CA GLY A 343 9.00 -15.17 -3.22
C GLY A 343 10.52 -14.99 -3.19
N GLU A 344 11.06 -14.30 -4.20
CA GLU A 344 12.50 -14.22 -4.42
C GLU A 344 13.26 -13.22 -3.51
N MET A 345 12.67 -12.70 -2.41
CA MET A 345 13.29 -11.60 -1.67
C MET A 345 14.60 -12.02 -0.99
N CYS A 346 14.59 -13.13 -0.27
CA CYS A 346 15.77 -13.71 0.39
C CYS A 346 16.86 -14.04 -0.64
N GLU A 347 16.48 -14.68 -1.74
CA GLU A 347 17.39 -14.96 -2.85
C GLU A 347 18.00 -13.69 -3.44
N ASN A 348 17.19 -12.69 -3.75
CA ASN A 348 17.66 -11.42 -4.31
C ASN A 348 18.60 -10.72 -3.35
N TYR A 349 18.35 -10.77 -2.04
CA TYR A 349 19.30 -10.28 -1.04
C TYR A 349 20.64 -11.01 -1.13
N LEU A 350 20.66 -12.36 -1.15
CA LEU A 350 21.89 -13.14 -1.28
C LEU A 350 22.68 -12.79 -2.55
N ARG A 351 22.00 -12.65 -3.68
CA ARG A 351 22.62 -12.26 -4.96
C ARG A 351 23.24 -10.87 -4.85
N CYS A 352 22.53 -9.91 -4.26
CA CYS A 352 23.03 -8.55 -4.07
C CYS A 352 24.20 -8.48 -3.08
N HIS A 353 24.04 -9.10 -1.90
CA HIS A 353 25.06 -9.16 -0.86
C HIS A 353 26.36 -9.75 -1.39
N ARG A 354 26.28 -10.88 -2.09
CA ARG A 354 27.45 -11.51 -2.70
C ARG A 354 28.11 -10.62 -3.76
N THR A 355 27.31 -9.89 -4.54
CA THR A 355 27.82 -8.95 -5.55
C THR A 355 28.53 -7.75 -4.89
N LEU A 356 27.99 -7.25 -3.78
CA LEU A 356 28.48 -6.07 -3.09
C LEU A 356 29.63 -6.34 -2.10
N PHE A 357 29.64 -7.48 -1.42
CA PHE A 357 30.62 -7.81 -0.38
C PHE A 357 31.50 -9.02 -0.72
N GLY A 358 31.22 -9.69 -1.85
CA GLY A 358 32.07 -10.73 -2.44
C GLY A 358 31.86 -12.14 -1.87
N ASN A 359 31.18 -12.29 -0.75
CA ASN A 359 30.91 -13.59 -0.11
C ASN A 359 29.58 -13.59 0.68
N LEU A 360 29.28 -14.70 1.35
CA LEU A 360 28.05 -14.96 2.13
C LEU A 360 28.38 -15.61 3.50
N ALA A 361 29.56 -15.34 4.06
CA ALA A 361 30.02 -15.94 5.31
C ALA A 361 29.27 -15.40 6.55
N ASP A 362 28.79 -14.17 6.42
CA ASP A 362 28.08 -13.32 7.37
C ASP A 362 26.55 -13.35 7.20
N VAL A 363 26.02 -14.01 6.18
CA VAL A 363 24.57 -14.13 5.97
C VAL A 363 24.07 -15.50 6.41
N GLU A 364 23.17 -15.61 7.37
CA GLU A 364 22.45 -16.85 7.70
C GLU A 364 21.08 -16.86 7.00
N TYR A 365 20.66 -17.98 6.44
CA TYR A 365 19.35 -18.15 5.81
C TYR A 365 18.63 -19.35 6.43
N ILE A 366 17.57 -19.08 7.20
CA ILE A 366 16.77 -20.05 7.94
C ILE A 366 15.37 -20.09 7.31
N GLN A 367 14.99 -21.21 6.70
CA GLN A 367 13.61 -21.43 6.25
C GLN A 367 12.81 -22.14 7.34
N ILE A 368 11.54 -21.75 7.51
CA ILE A 368 10.62 -22.35 8.48
C ILE A 368 9.35 -22.83 7.75
N PRO A 369 8.96 -24.11 7.90
CA PRO A 369 9.73 -25.19 8.51
C PRO A 369 10.94 -25.53 7.63
N GLU A 370 12.02 -25.99 8.24
CA GLU A 370 13.20 -26.39 7.48
C GLU A 370 13.05 -27.83 6.96
N ALA A 371 13.88 -28.22 5.98
CA ALA A 371 13.92 -29.58 5.48
C ALA A 371 14.03 -30.62 6.60
N GLU A 372 13.42 -31.79 6.40
CA GLU A 372 13.36 -32.89 7.38
C GLU A 372 12.62 -32.52 8.68
N GLY A 373 11.76 -31.49 8.66
CA GLY A 373 11.00 -31.05 9.82
C GLY A 373 11.87 -30.43 10.91
N LYS A 374 13.07 -29.94 10.57
CA LYS A 374 13.96 -29.29 11.55
C LYS A 374 13.41 -27.93 11.97
N VAL A 375 13.63 -27.60 13.23
CA VAL A 375 13.20 -26.33 13.83
C VAL A 375 14.39 -25.59 14.44
N PRO A 376 14.42 -24.25 14.45
CA PRO A 376 15.44 -23.50 15.16
C PRO A 376 15.41 -23.83 16.66
N GLY A 377 16.58 -24.15 17.23
CA GLY A 377 16.70 -24.38 18.68
C GLY A 377 16.54 -23.07 19.44
N ILE A 378 15.38 -22.87 20.06
CA ILE A 378 15.03 -21.68 20.85
C ILE A 378 14.56 -22.12 22.24
N PRO A 379 15.35 -21.94 23.31
CA PRO A 379 14.95 -22.29 24.67
C PRO A 379 13.93 -21.27 25.20
N PHE A 380 12.64 -21.59 25.07
CA PHE A 380 11.55 -20.69 25.46
C PHE A 380 11.34 -20.64 26.98
N PHE A 381 11.23 -21.80 27.63
CA PHE A 381 11.03 -21.93 29.07
C PHE A 381 12.39 -22.08 29.78
N ASP A 382 13.21 -21.04 29.76
CA ASP A 382 14.51 -21.01 30.44
C ASP A 382 14.72 -19.68 31.18
N LEU A 383 14.88 -19.76 32.51
CA LEU A 383 15.06 -18.58 33.37
C LEU A 383 16.48 -18.04 33.36
N ARG A 384 17.48 -18.89 33.06
CA ARG A 384 18.90 -18.58 33.27
C ARG A 384 19.36 -17.32 32.51
N PRO A 385 18.95 -17.06 31.26
CA PRO A 385 19.26 -15.80 30.58
C PRO A 385 18.82 -14.56 31.36
N LEU A 386 17.62 -14.58 31.95
CA LEU A 386 17.10 -13.43 32.68
C LEU A 386 17.69 -13.32 34.09
N THR A 387 17.90 -14.44 34.79
CA THR A 387 18.39 -14.41 36.17
C THR A 387 19.90 -14.23 36.24
N GLU A 388 20.66 -15.02 35.49
CA GLU A 388 22.13 -15.01 35.54
C GLU A 388 22.74 -14.05 34.52
N GLY A 389 22.13 -13.95 33.32
CA GLY A 389 22.56 -13.01 32.29
C GLY A 389 22.18 -11.56 32.63
N ALA A 390 20.87 -11.29 32.77
CA ALA A 390 20.36 -9.94 33.04
C ALA A 390 20.41 -9.52 34.53
N GLY A 391 20.70 -10.45 35.46
CA GLY A 391 20.67 -10.17 36.90
C GLY A 391 19.28 -9.89 37.47
N ARG A 392 18.19 -10.31 36.78
CA ARG A 392 16.82 -10.12 37.28
C ARG A 392 16.53 -11.04 38.46
N THR A 393 15.56 -10.61 39.28
CA THR A 393 15.03 -11.51 40.31
C THR A 393 14.30 -12.68 39.66
N ARG A 394 14.41 -13.87 40.25
CA ARG A 394 13.75 -15.08 39.73
C ARG A 394 12.24 -14.89 39.56
N GLU A 395 11.59 -14.19 40.49
CA GLU A 395 10.14 -13.92 40.40
C GLU A 395 9.77 -13.02 39.23
N THR A 396 10.58 -12.00 38.93
CA THR A 396 10.39 -11.19 37.72
C THR A 396 10.60 -12.02 36.45
N ALA A 397 11.67 -12.83 36.39
CA ALA A 397 11.97 -13.68 35.24
C ALA A 397 10.85 -14.72 34.98
N LYS A 398 10.32 -15.35 36.04
CA LYS A 398 9.15 -16.25 35.94
C LYS A 398 7.95 -15.52 35.33
N GLN A 399 7.64 -14.31 35.82
CA GLN A 399 6.51 -13.55 35.32
C GLN A 399 6.70 -13.14 33.85
N ASP A 400 7.92 -12.76 33.44
CA ASP A 400 8.22 -12.42 32.05
C ASP A 400 7.96 -13.63 31.11
N ILE A 401 8.43 -14.84 31.46
CA ILE A 401 8.18 -16.06 30.67
C ILE A 401 6.69 -16.40 30.64
N ILE A 402 5.99 -16.29 31.77
CA ILE A 402 4.55 -16.52 31.85
C ILE A 402 3.79 -15.55 30.94
N ASP A 403 4.14 -14.26 30.98
CA ASP A 403 3.50 -13.23 30.17
C ASP A 403 3.73 -13.48 28.68
N HIS A 404 4.95 -13.85 28.27
CA HIS A 404 5.26 -14.25 26.89
C HIS A 404 4.49 -15.50 26.45
N TYR A 405 4.38 -16.50 27.32
CA TYR A 405 3.59 -17.70 27.03
C TYR A 405 2.11 -17.38 26.84
N PHE A 406 1.53 -16.50 27.67
CA PHE A 406 0.15 -16.06 27.49
C PHE A 406 -0.04 -15.18 26.25
N GLN A 407 0.98 -14.45 25.80
CA GLN A 407 0.92 -13.74 24.52
C GLN A 407 0.82 -14.73 23.36
N LEU A 408 1.60 -15.81 23.38
CA LEU A 408 1.50 -16.91 22.43
C LEU A 408 0.10 -17.54 22.44
N LEU A 409 -0.45 -17.84 23.62
CA LEU A 409 -1.80 -18.38 23.76
C LEU A 409 -2.87 -17.43 23.24
N ARG A 410 -2.79 -16.13 23.55
CA ARG A 410 -3.73 -15.11 23.04
C ARG A 410 -3.71 -15.03 21.53
N PHE A 411 -2.55 -15.24 20.93
CA PHE A 411 -2.40 -15.27 19.49
C PHE A 411 -3.05 -16.53 18.89
N VAL A 412 -2.73 -17.72 19.41
CA VAL A 412 -3.23 -19.00 18.86
C VAL A 412 -4.72 -19.22 19.11
N LEU A 413 -5.21 -18.86 20.31
CA LEU A 413 -6.58 -19.15 20.75
C LEU A 413 -7.54 -17.95 20.61
N GLY A 414 -7.00 -16.77 20.33
CA GLY A 414 -7.72 -15.51 20.38
C GLY A 414 -7.76 -14.89 21.78
N LYS A 415 -7.58 -13.57 21.82
CA LYS A 415 -7.51 -12.77 23.06
C LYS A 415 -8.71 -12.98 23.99
N LYS A 416 -9.94 -12.95 23.44
CA LYS A 416 -11.18 -13.10 24.22
C LYS A 416 -11.28 -14.47 24.90
N THR A 417 -10.93 -15.54 24.19
CA THR A 417 -10.92 -16.92 24.70
C THR A 417 -9.99 -17.08 25.90
N VAL A 418 -8.80 -16.46 25.82
CA VAL A 418 -7.82 -16.50 26.91
C VAL A 418 -8.27 -15.64 28.10
N GLU A 419 -8.74 -14.41 27.85
CA GLU A 419 -9.13 -13.47 28.92
C GLU A 419 -10.40 -13.89 29.69
N GLN A 420 -11.36 -14.57 29.03
CA GLN A 420 -12.60 -14.99 29.67
C GLN A 420 -12.43 -16.18 30.64
N ALA A 421 -11.44 -17.04 30.42
CA ALA A 421 -11.21 -18.22 31.26
C ALA A 421 -10.11 -17.95 32.31
N PHE A 422 -10.47 -17.08 33.27
CA PHE A 422 -9.61 -16.62 34.37
C PHE A 422 -9.01 -17.79 35.19
N VAL A 423 -9.84 -18.75 35.58
CA VAL A 423 -9.41 -19.88 36.42
C VAL A 423 -8.38 -20.76 35.72
N ALA A 424 -8.57 -21.05 34.43
CA ALA A 424 -7.59 -21.84 33.67
C ALA A 424 -6.26 -21.08 33.51
N ASN A 425 -6.29 -19.74 33.41
CA ASN A 425 -5.07 -18.93 33.42
C ASN A 425 -4.35 -19.00 34.78
N GLU A 426 -5.11 -18.97 35.88
CA GLU A 426 -4.59 -19.08 37.24
C GLU A 426 -3.91 -20.43 37.48
N ILE A 427 -4.55 -21.54 37.07
CA ILE A 427 -3.95 -22.89 37.13
C ILE A 427 -2.64 -22.93 36.32
N LEU A 428 -2.68 -22.56 35.04
CA LEU A 428 -1.50 -22.55 34.16
C LEU A 428 -0.34 -21.73 34.72
N THR A 429 -0.64 -20.53 35.23
CA THR A 429 0.35 -19.64 35.85
C THR A 429 1.04 -20.33 37.02
N ASN A 430 0.27 -20.96 37.91
CA ASN A 430 0.80 -21.58 39.11
C ASN A 430 1.51 -22.91 38.82
N LEU A 431 1.08 -23.68 37.83
CA LEU A 431 1.83 -24.85 37.34
C LEU A 431 3.20 -24.44 36.80
N ILE A 432 3.27 -23.40 35.95
CA ILE A 432 4.56 -22.87 35.45
C ILE A 432 5.44 -22.39 36.60
N LYS A 433 4.88 -21.67 37.58
CA LYS A 433 5.63 -21.21 38.76
C LYS A 433 6.20 -22.37 39.59
N ALA A 434 5.43 -23.45 39.74
CA ALA A 434 5.86 -24.65 40.46
C ALA A 434 6.93 -25.43 39.69
N LEU A 435 6.85 -25.53 38.37
CA LEU A 435 7.90 -26.12 37.54
C LEU A 435 9.21 -25.34 37.62
N PHE A 436 9.14 -24.02 37.81
CA PHE A 436 10.28 -23.15 38.09
C PHE A 436 10.62 -23.01 39.59
N ASP A 437 10.10 -23.88 40.46
CA ASP A 437 10.46 -23.88 41.88
C ASP A 437 11.97 -24.05 42.07
N ARG A 438 12.52 -23.45 43.12
CA ARG A 438 13.97 -23.43 43.35
C ARG A 438 14.52 -24.74 43.90
N GLU A 439 13.74 -25.47 44.70
CA GLU A 439 14.20 -26.69 45.37
C GLU A 439 13.66 -27.96 44.70
N HIS A 440 12.48 -27.87 44.10
CA HIS A 440 11.76 -29.00 43.54
C HIS A 440 11.53 -28.91 42.03
N GLY A 441 11.69 -27.71 41.47
CA GLY A 441 11.60 -27.45 40.04
C GLY A 441 12.98 -27.42 39.35
N LYS A 442 13.01 -26.89 38.13
CA LYS A 442 14.21 -26.67 37.32
C LYS A 442 14.29 -25.20 36.90
N ASP A 443 15.46 -24.79 36.40
CA ASP A 443 15.63 -23.45 35.81
C ASP A 443 15.17 -23.39 34.35
N TYR A 444 14.94 -24.55 33.74
CA TYR A 444 14.38 -24.73 32.41
C TYR A 444 13.48 -25.98 32.37
N PHE A 445 12.48 -25.99 31.50
CA PHE A 445 11.62 -27.16 31.26
C PHE A 445 11.04 -27.18 29.84
N SER A 446 10.41 -28.26 29.41
CA SER A 446 9.75 -28.38 28.09
C SER A 446 8.24 -28.14 28.15
N ILE A 447 7.60 -27.77 27.03
CA ILE A 447 6.13 -27.76 26.97
C ILE A 447 5.51 -29.13 27.26
N GLY A 448 6.24 -30.22 27.00
CA GLY A 448 5.86 -31.59 27.37
C GLY A 448 5.78 -31.78 28.89
N GLU A 449 6.77 -31.28 29.64
CA GLU A 449 6.76 -31.30 31.11
C GLU A 449 5.61 -30.44 31.67
N LEU A 450 5.25 -29.32 31.03
CA LEU A 450 4.08 -28.54 31.40
C LEU A 450 2.76 -29.28 31.12
N MET A 451 2.68 -30.00 29.99
CA MET A 451 1.54 -30.85 29.69
C MET A 451 1.41 -31.98 30.71
N GLU A 452 2.51 -32.62 31.07
CA GLU A 452 2.56 -33.69 32.08
C GLU A 452 2.08 -33.19 33.45
N ALA A 453 2.61 -32.05 33.91
CA ALA A 453 2.16 -31.44 35.16
C ALA A 453 0.66 -31.11 35.16
N ALA A 454 0.12 -30.65 34.03
CA ALA A 454 -1.32 -30.41 33.88
C ALA A 454 -2.15 -31.70 33.87
N GLN A 455 -1.64 -32.77 33.24
CA GLN A 455 -2.28 -34.09 33.21
C GLN A 455 -2.28 -34.73 34.60
N GLU A 456 -1.18 -34.67 35.35
CA GLU A 456 -1.11 -35.16 36.72
C GLU A 456 -2.06 -34.39 37.65
N PHE A 457 -2.11 -33.06 37.51
CA PHE A 457 -3.03 -32.22 38.26
C PHE A 457 -4.48 -32.63 38.03
N GLN A 458 -4.89 -32.85 36.77
CA GLN A 458 -6.23 -33.34 36.46
C GLN A 458 -6.46 -34.78 36.95
N LYS A 459 -5.54 -35.70 36.66
CA LYS A 459 -5.67 -37.14 36.90
C LYS A 459 -5.82 -37.45 38.38
N TYR A 460 -4.97 -36.87 39.22
CA TYR A 460 -5.00 -37.11 40.66
C TYR A 460 -5.95 -36.14 41.38
N GLY A 461 -6.08 -34.90 40.88
CA GLY A 461 -6.96 -33.91 41.50
C GLY A 461 -8.45 -34.27 41.45
N LYS A 462 -8.89 -35.03 40.44
CA LYS A 462 -10.29 -35.49 40.34
C LYS A 462 -10.69 -36.46 41.46
N ASP A 463 -9.69 -37.13 42.06
CA ASP A 463 -9.87 -38.18 43.07
C ASP A 463 -9.72 -37.62 44.50
N VAL A 464 -9.58 -36.29 44.67
CA VAL A 464 -9.50 -35.61 45.98
C VAL A 464 -10.90 -35.23 46.43
N GLU A 465 -11.40 -35.85 47.50
CA GLU A 465 -12.67 -35.47 48.13
C GLU A 465 -12.44 -34.52 49.32
N ASP A 466 -11.38 -34.74 50.09
CA ASP A 466 -10.97 -33.89 51.21
C ASP A 466 -9.44 -33.76 51.25
N ILE A 467 -8.93 -32.52 51.28
CA ILE A 467 -7.48 -32.24 51.21
C ILE A 467 -6.72 -32.80 52.43
N ASP A 468 -7.35 -32.82 53.61
CA ASP A 468 -6.73 -33.32 54.83
C ASP A 468 -6.75 -34.87 54.87
N GLU A 469 -7.80 -35.51 54.35
CA GLU A 469 -7.92 -36.97 54.33
C GLU A 469 -7.16 -37.61 53.15
N ASP A 470 -7.14 -36.96 51.98
CA ASP A 470 -6.54 -37.45 50.73
C ASP A 470 -5.16 -36.83 50.44
N TYR A 471 -4.42 -36.45 51.48
CA TYR A 471 -3.14 -35.74 51.36
C TYR A 471 -2.11 -36.43 50.44
N GLU A 472 -2.07 -37.76 50.40
CA GLU A 472 -1.18 -38.51 49.50
C GLU A 472 -1.55 -38.32 48.01
N THR A 473 -2.84 -38.13 47.70
CA THR A 473 -3.34 -37.85 46.35
C THR A 473 -3.07 -36.40 45.97
N VAL A 474 -3.25 -35.46 46.91
CA VAL A 474 -2.90 -34.04 46.73
C VAL A 474 -1.41 -33.88 46.39
N LEU A 475 -0.53 -34.62 47.08
CA LEU A 475 0.91 -34.63 46.80
C LEU A 475 1.30 -35.20 45.43
N LYS A 476 0.42 -35.98 44.80
CA LYS A 476 0.60 -36.46 43.42
C LYS A 476 0.00 -35.50 42.40
N ALA A 477 -1.08 -34.80 42.76
CA ALA A 477 -1.74 -33.84 41.88
C ALA A 477 -0.94 -32.54 41.70
N ILE A 478 -0.38 -32.01 42.78
CA ILE A 478 0.28 -30.70 42.76
C ILE A 478 1.79 -30.87 42.64
N PRO A 479 2.46 -30.23 41.65
CA PRO A 479 3.91 -30.20 41.59
C PRO A 479 4.49 -29.61 42.87
N ARG A 480 5.51 -30.27 43.43
CA ARG A 480 6.13 -29.83 44.68
C ARG A 480 6.74 -28.44 44.53
N THR A 481 6.48 -27.56 45.49
CA THR A 481 7.00 -26.19 45.50
C THR A 481 7.20 -25.72 46.94
N VAL A 482 8.23 -24.91 47.19
CA VAL A 482 8.41 -24.26 48.50
C VAL A 482 7.55 -23.01 48.65
N ASP A 483 6.98 -22.51 47.55
CA ASP A 483 6.08 -21.37 47.59
C ASP A 483 4.69 -21.79 48.08
N THR A 484 4.47 -21.55 49.37
CA THR A 484 3.19 -21.80 50.04
C THR A 484 1.99 -21.10 49.38
N GLN A 485 2.19 -19.99 48.66
CA GLN A 485 1.10 -19.32 47.95
C GLN A 485 0.71 -20.10 46.69
N VAL A 486 1.69 -20.57 45.92
CA VAL A 486 1.44 -21.42 44.73
C VAL A 486 0.73 -22.70 45.15
N THR A 487 1.20 -23.36 46.21
CA THR A 487 0.54 -24.56 46.76
C THR A 487 -0.90 -24.25 47.17
N SER A 488 -1.12 -23.21 47.98
CA SER A 488 -2.45 -22.86 48.47
C SER A 488 -3.44 -22.51 47.34
N ILE A 489 -2.97 -21.85 46.27
CA ILE A 489 -3.82 -21.55 45.11
C ILE A 489 -4.21 -22.83 44.37
N LEU A 490 -3.24 -23.73 44.12
CA LEU A 490 -3.53 -25.01 43.45
C LEU A 490 -4.43 -25.91 44.30
N GLU A 491 -4.20 -25.98 45.62
CA GLU A 491 -5.07 -26.66 46.59
C GLU A 491 -6.50 -26.11 46.56
N SER A 492 -6.67 -24.78 46.51
CA SER A 492 -8.00 -24.15 46.44
C SER A 492 -8.81 -24.54 45.19
N HIS A 493 -8.15 -25.05 44.16
CA HIS A 493 -8.83 -25.57 42.97
C HIS A 493 -9.25 -27.03 43.13
N LEU A 494 -8.56 -27.81 43.97
CA LEU A 494 -8.94 -29.18 44.33
C LEU A 494 -10.18 -29.21 45.24
N GLU A 495 -10.40 -28.18 46.07
CA GLU A 495 -11.61 -28.06 46.92
C GLU A 495 -12.91 -27.80 46.12
N LYS A 496 -12.81 -27.53 44.81
CA LYS A 496 -13.97 -27.26 43.98
C LYS A 496 -14.75 -28.54 43.69
N ASP A 497 -16.02 -28.40 43.32
CA ASP A 497 -16.80 -29.56 42.90
C ASP A 497 -16.13 -30.24 41.69
N ALA A 498 -16.16 -31.57 41.66
CA ALA A 498 -15.44 -32.37 40.66
C ALA A 498 -15.78 -31.95 39.21
N ARG A 499 -17.02 -31.53 38.94
CA ARG A 499 -17.43 -31.10 37.60
C ARG A 499 -16.81 -29.75 37.25
N GLN A 500 -16.80 -28.80 38.17
CA GLN A 500 -16.15 -27.51 38.00
C GLN A 500 -14.64 -27.66 37.87
N PHE A 501 -14.02 -28.52 38.67
CA PHE A 501 -12.60 -28.85 38.58
C PHE A 501 -12.24 -29.41 37.20
N MET A 502 -12.95 -30.47 36.76
CA MET A 502 -12.73 -31.09 35.45
C MET A 502 -12.92 -30.08 34.31
N ASN A 503 -14.02 -29.33 34.29
CA ASN A 503 -14.25 -28.30 33.26
C ASN A 503 -13.10 -27.28 33.17
N THR A 504 -12.51 -26.88 34.30
CA THR A 504 -11.40 -25.91 34.31
C THR A 504 -10.06 -26.52 33.93
N THR A 505 -9.79 -27.78 34.30
CA THR A 505 -8.55 -28.48 33.94
C THR A 505 -8.57 -28.96 32.48
N ASP A 506 -9.72 -29.37 31.97
CA ASP A 506 -9.93 -29.63 30.54
C ASP A 506 -9.64 -28.37 29.71
N ALA A 507 -10.08 -27.21 30.19
CA ALA A 507 -9.75 -25.94 29.55
C ALA A 507 -8.24 -25.65 29.58
N VAL A 508 -7.49 -26.03 30.62
CA VAL A 508 -6.03 -25.93 30.66
C VAL A 508 -5.38 -26.85 29.62
N LEU A 509 -5.73 -28.14 29.62
CA LEU A 509 -5.17 -29.13 28.70
C LEU A 509 -5.47 -28.80 27.25
N ASN A 510 -6.70 -28.38 26.94
CA ASN A 510 -7.08 -27.98 25.59
C ASN A 510 -6.20 -26.84 25.05
N ARG A 511 -5.82 -25.88 25.89
CA ARG A 511 -4.97 -24.76 25.48
C ARG A 511 -3.55 -25.21 25.13
N ILE A 512 -2.97 -26.12 25.92
CA ILE A 512 -1.66 -26.70 25.63
C ILE A 512 -1.75 -27.57 24.37
N ARG A 513 -2.81 -28.39 24.23
CA ARG A 513 -3.04 -29.26 23.07
C ARG A 513 -3.23 -28.48 21.77
N LYS A 514 -3.83 -27.29 21.82
CA LYS A 514 -3.93 -26.40 20.65
C LYS A 514 -2.58 -25.93 20.10
N LEU A 515 -1.54 -25.88 20.92
CA LEU A 515 -0.16 -25.64 20.41
C LEU A 515 0.40 -26.89 19.72
N LYS A 516 0.01 -28.08 20.18
CA LYS A 516 0.41 -29.38 19.61
C LYS A 516 -0.18 -29.64 18.21
N GLU A 517 -1.29 -29.01 17.84
CA GLU A 517 -1.85 -29.07 16.47
C GLU A 517 -0.87 -28.58 15.40
N ARG A 518 0.22 -27.90 15.80
CA ARG A 518 1.30 -27.46 14.92
C ARG A 518 2.61 -28.07 15.39
N ASP A 519 3.01 -29.20 14.81
CA ASP A 519 4.21 -29.96 15.20
C ASP A 519 5.45 -29.07 15.35
N PHE A 520 5.72 -28.19 14.39
CA PHE A 520 6.92 -27.34 14.45
C PHE A 520 6.91 -26.35 15.63
N ILE A 521 5.74 -25.87 16.07
CA ILE A 521 5.61 -25.00 17.26
C ILE A 521 5.83 -25.82 18.52
N TRP A 522 5.23 -27.01 18.56
CA TRP A 522 5.43 -27.94 19.66
C TRP A 522 6.91 -28.29 19.84
N ASP A 523 7.58 -28.64 18.75
CA ASP A 523 9.00 -29.01 18.76
C ASP A 523 9.86 -27.82 19.22
N MET A 524 9.59 -26.59 18.76
CA MET A 524 10.29 -25.39 19.24
C MET A 524 10.10 -25.16 20.74
N LEU A 525 8.88 -25.34 21.28
CA LEU A 525 8.61 -25.18 22.71
C LEU A 525 9.08 -26.37 23.56
N SER A 526 9.38 -27.49 22.91
CA SER A 526 9.95 -28.69 23.54
C SER A 526 11.48 -28.64 23.58
N TYR A 527 12.09 -27.65 22.93
CA TYR A 527 13.53 -27.44 22.93
C TYR A 527 14.02 -26.97 24.30
N THR A 528 14.89 -27.76 24.92
CA THR A 528 15.52 -27.47 26.21
C THR A 528 17.04 -27.53 26.10
N VAL A 529 17.72 -26.77 26.95
CA VAL A 529 19.19 -26.76 27.01
C VAL A 529 19.60 -27.26 28.38
N ASP A 530 20.24 -28.43 28.44
CA ASP A 530 20.69 -29.01 29.69
C ASP A 530 21.78 -28.15 30.38
N ASP A 531 21.88 -28.21 31.71
CA ASP A 531 22.91 -27.52 32.50
C ASP A 531 24.34 -27.79 32.00
N LYS A 532 24.62 -28.98 31.44
CA LYS A 532 25.94 -29.29 30.85
C LYS A 532 26.33 -28.36 29.69
N TYR A 533 25.36 -27.73 29.05
CA TYR A 533 25.54 -26.79 27.95
C TYR A 533 25.42 -25.32 28.38
N TRP A 534 25.21 -25.05 29.67
CA TRP A 534 25.29 -23.70 30.23
C TRP A 534 26.73 -23.35 30.61
N ASN A 535 27.13 -22.11 30.38
CA ASN A 535 28.46 -21.61 30.71
C ASN A 535 28.37 -20.50 31.76
N ASP A 536 28.64 -20.87 33.02
CA ASP A 536 28.65 -20.00 34.20
C ASP A 536 29.65 -18.83 34.11
N ASP A 537 30.74 -18.96 33.34
CA ASP A 537 31.71 -17.86 33.20
C ASP A 537 31.16 -16.75 32.29
N THR A 538 30.31 -17.12 31.33
CA THR A 538 29.73 -16.19 30.35
C THR A 538 28.25 -15.88 30.60
N ASN A 539 27.65 -16.53 31.61
CA ASN A 539 26.21 -16.56 31.88
C ASN A 539 25.39 -16.76 30.60
N TRP A 540 25.78 -17.75 29.77
CA TRP A 540 25.14 -18.01 28.49
C TRP A 540 25.35 -19.45 28.00
N TYR A 541 24.61 -19.83 26.97
CA TYR A 541 24.71 -21.15 26.35
C TYR A 541 26.03 -21.41 25.62
N ASN A 542 26.50 -22.65 25.65
CA ASN A 542 27.65 -23.12 24.91
C ASN A 542 27.23 -23.70 23.53
N LYS A 543 27.16 -22.82 22.54
CA LYS A 543 26.75 -23.17 21.17
C LYS A 543 27.62 -24.23 20.48
N GLU A 544 28.91 -24.35 20.83
CA GLU A 544 29.79 -25.32 20.15
C GLU A 544 29.38 -26.77 20.39
N GLN A 545 28.54 -27.01 21.41
CA GLN A 545 28.14 -28.34 21.85
C GLN A 545 26.67 -28.66 21.54
N ILE A 546 25.86 -27.67 21.17
CA ILE A 546 24.44 -27.85 20.85
C ILE A 546 23.99 -26.85 19.75
N PRO A 547 23.39 -27.32 18.63
CA PRO A 547 22.86 -26.43 17.60
C PRO A 547 21.70 -25.58 18.13
N MET A 548 21.80 -24.26 17.99
CA MET A 548 20.76 -23.34 18.43
C MET A 548 20.81 -22.01 17.68
N LEU A 549 19.67 -21.31 17.67
CA LEU A 549 19.60 -19.92 17.25
C LEU A 549 20.12 -19.00 18.36
N ASP A 550 21.44 -19.02 18.56
CA ASP A 550 22.10 -18.24 19.61
C ASP A 550 22.06 -16.74 19.33
N MET A 551 21.13 -16.04 19.99
CA MET A 551 20.97 -14.60 19.88
C MET A 551 22.15 -13.81 20.43
N LYS A 552 22.94 -14.33 21.38
CA LYS A 552 24.15 -13.62 21.84
C LYS A 552 25.20 -13.56 20.76
N SER A 553 25.40 -14.66 20.02
CA SER A 553 26.27 -14.66 18.86
C SER A 553 25.76 -13.74 17.74
N ILE A 554 24.44 -13.66 17.53
CA ILE A 554 23.85 -12.82 16.47
C ILE A 554 23.96 -11.34 16.84
N LEU A 555 23.51 -10.95 18.05
CA LEU A 555 23.54 -9.57 18.55
C LEU A 555 24.98 -9.02 18.61
N ASN A 556 25.96 -9.82 19.00
CA ASN A 556 27.37 -9.39 19.02
C ASN A 556 28.08 -9.55 17.65
N SER A 557 27.36 -9.49 16.53
CA SER A 557 27.94 -9.66 15.19
C SER A 557 27.28 -8.75 14.16
N ASN A 558 28.00 -8.50 13.05
CA ASN A 558 27.46 -7.77 11.89
C ASN A 558 26.79 -8.73 10.90
N LYS A 559 26.14 -9.79 11.40
CA LYS A 559 25.51 -10.80 10.55
C LYS A 559 24.20 -10.30 9.97
N VAL A 560 23.86 -10.85 8.80
CA VAL A 560 22.51 -10.72 8.24
C VAL A 560 21.78 -12.02 8.44
N VAL A 561 20.60 -12.00 9.04
CA VAL A 561 19.79 -13.19 9.27
C VAL A 561 18.51 -13.08 8.45
N LEU A 562 18.36 -13.95 7.45
CA LEU A 562 17.17 -14.07 6.63
C LEU A 562 16.31 -15.20 7.20
N ILE A 563 15.11 -14.87 7.66
CA ILE A 563 14.14 -15.83 8.15
C ILE A 563 12.97 -15.85 7.17
N ASP A 564 12.84 -16.97 6.47
CA ASP A 564 11.79 -17.20 5.48
C ASP A 564 10.71 -18.08 6.09
N THR A 565 9.51 -17.51 6.20
CA THR A 565 8.31 -18.20 6.68
C THR A 565 7.27 -18.33 5.58
N GLY A 566 7.65 -18.13 4.31
CA GLY A 566 6.75 -18.18 3.16
C GLY A 566 6.10 -19.55 2.94
N SER A 567 6.78 -20.63 3.36
CA SER A 567 6.24 -21.99 3.33
C SER A 567 5.15 -22.26 4.38
N LEU A 568 4.96 -21.37 5.36
CA LEU A 568 3.92 -21.49 6.38
C LEU A 568 2.64 -20.77 5.95
N ARG A 569 1.48 -21.41 6.19
CA ARG A 569 0.17 -20.72 6.09
C ARG A 569 0.08 -19.59 7.12
N GLY A 570 -0.51 -18.46 6.74
CA GLY A 570 -0.46 -17.16 7.44
C GLY A 570 -0.37 -17.21 8.97
N ALA A 571 -1.33 -17.83 9.65
CA ALA A 571 -1.35 -17.87 11.12
C ALA A 571 -0.15 -18.60 11.76
N SER A 572 0.50 -19.54 11.06
CA SER A 572 1.68 -20.25 11.56
C SER A 572 2.95 -19.41 11.43
N SER A 573 3.11 -18.67 10.32
CA SER A 573 4.20 -17.70 10.11
C SER A 573 4.19 -16.63 11.21
N GLU A 574 2.99 -16.17 11.57
CA GLU A 574 2.82 -15.17 12.62
C GLU A 574 3.16 -15.70 14.02
N VAL A 575 2.77 -16.95 14.36
CA VAL A 575 3.16 -17.58 15.64
C VAL A 575 4.68 -17.67 15.75
N PHE A 576 5.34 -18.16 14.70
CA PHE A 576 6.80 -18.24 14.68
C PHE A 576 7.43 -16.86 14.93
N THR A 577 6.93 -15.83 14.24
CA THR A 577 7.45 -14.47 14.38
C THR A 577 7.30 -13.96 15.82
N VAL A 578 6.16 -14.22 16.47
CA VAL A 578 5.95 -13.85 17.88
C VAL A 578 6.92 -14.60 18.82
N LEU A 579 7.13 -15.90 18.61
CA LEU A 579 8.11 -16.69 19.37
C LEU A 579 9.53 -16.14 19.21
N PHE A 580 9.93 -15.87 17.97
CA PHE A 580 11.22 -15.29 17.65
C PHE A 580 11.41 -13.91 18.30
N LEU A 581 10.42 -13.02 18.21
CA LEU A 581 10.48 -11.69 18.83
C LEU A 581 10.53 -11.77 20.35
N SER A 582 9.82 -12.72 20.96
CA SER A 582 9.91 -12.98 22.40
C SER A 582 11.33 -13.44 22.80
N HIS A 583 11.92 -14.36 22.03
CA HIS A 583 13.28 -14.82 22.28
C HIS A 583 14.32 -13.70 22.08
N LEU A 584 14.17 -12.91 21.02
CA LEU A 584 14.99 -11.71 20.76
C LEU A 584 14.89 -10.72 21.92
N TRP A 585 13.69 -10.45 22.42
CA TRP A 585 13.47 -9.52 23.53
C TRP A 585 14.14 -10.00 24.82
N THR A 586 13.92 -11.26 25.20
CA THR A 586 14.61 -11.89 26.35
C THR A 586 16.12 -11.84 26.20
N SER A 587 16.63 -12.07 24.99
CA SER A 587 18.05 -12.02 24.69
C SER A 587 18.62 -10.59 24.78
N ALA A 588 17.95 -9.60 24.18
CA ALA A 588 18.35 -8.20 24.27
C ALA A 588 18.41 -7.71 25.72
N GLN A 589 17.48 -8.15 26.57
CA GLN A 589 17.49 -7.81 28.00
C GLN A 589 18.62 -8.46 28.81
N SER A 590 19.13 -9.60 28.34
CA SER A 590 20.12 -10.41 29.06
C SER A 590 21.55 -10.22 28.59
N ILE A 591 21.73 -9.62 27.41
CA ILE A 591 23.03 -9.39 26.80
C ILE A 591 23.31 -7.89 26.84
N TRP A 592 24.57 -7.53 27.16
CA TRP A 592 25.01 -6.16 27.00
C TRP A 592 25.11 -5.82 25.51
N THR A 593 24.29 -4.89 25.03
CA THR A 593 24.45 -4.30 23.70
C THR A 593 25.53 -3.22 23.75
N PRO A 594 26.43 -3.14 22.75
CA PRO A 594 27.42 -2.08 22.67
C PRO A 594 26.79 -0.68 22.78
N ASP A 595 27.34 0.13 23.67
CA ASP A 595 27.07 1.58 23.74
C ASP A 595 27.95 2.26 22.68
N ASP A 596 27.64 1.98 21.41
CA ASP A 596 28.32 2.53 20.23
C ASP A 596 27.29 3.26 19.36
N ASP A 597 27.61 4.50 18.99
CA ASP A 597 26.78 5.37 18.15
C ASP A 597 26.53 4.78 16.74
N GLU A 598 27.30 3.77 16.33
CA GLU A 598 27.16 3.06 15.05
C GLU A 598 26.46 1.70 15.18
N TYR A 599 26.22 1.18 16.39
CA TYR A 599 25.63 -0.14 16.61
C TYR A 599 24.09 -0.10 16.61
N ILE A 600 23.46 -0.94 15.78
CA ILE A 600 22.01 -1.17 15.78
C ILE A 600 21.68 -2.63 15.44
N THR A 601 20.77 -3.23 16.21
CA THR A 601 20.05 -4.43 15.79
C THR A 601 18.84 -4.02 14.98
N ASN A 602 18.89 -4.17 13.66
CA ASN A 602 17.79 -3.78 12.77
C ASN A 602 16.92 -4.98 12.40
N VAL A 603 15.70 -5.06 12.92
CA VAL A 603 14.75 -6.15 12.62
C VAL A 603 13.65 -5.65 11.69
N ILE A 604 13.61 -6.20 10.48
CA ILE A 604 12.67 -5.85 9.43
C ILE A 604 11.65 -6.98 9.28
N ILE A 605 10.37 -6.63 9.34
CA ILE A 605 9.27 -7.58 9.22
C ILE A 605 8.44 -7.19 8.00
N GLU A 606 8.41 -8.05 6.99
CA GLU A 606 7.50 -7.91 5.85
C GLU A 606 6.07 -8.33 6.23
N GLU A 607 5.06 -7.71 5.60
CA GLU A 607 3.62 -7.88 5.91
C GLU A 607 3.30 -7.82 7.41
N SER A 608 3.90 -6.87 8.11
CA SER A 608 3.96 -6.84 9.56
C SER A 608 2.65 -6.40 10.25
N ALA A 609 1.55 -6.19 9.53
CA ALA A 609 0.32 -5.62 10.11
C ALA A 609 -0.27 -6.49 11.23
N ASN A 610 -0.33 -7.80 11.02
CA ASN A 610 -0.81 -8.75 12.04
C ASN A 610 0.21 -8.96 13.17
N ILE A 611 1.50 -8.80 12.87
CA ILE A 611 2.56 -8.89 13.89
C ILE A 611 2.54 -7.66 14.81
N ALA A 612 2.33 -6.47 14.23
CA ALA A 612 2.42 -5.21 14.95
C ALA A 612 1.32 -5.02 16.01
N ARG A 613 0.17 -5.69 15.86
CA ARG A 613 -0.90 -5.68 16.88
C ARG A 613 -0.60 -6.54 18.11
N ASN A 614 0.48 -7.32 18.12
CA ASN A 614 0.85 -8.15 19.26
C ASN A 614 1.45 -7.35 20.41
N GLU A 615 1.15 -7.75 21.64
CA GLU A 615 1.58 -7.02 22.85
C GLU A 615 3.10 -6.91 22.96
N ILE A 616 3.85 -7.95 22.54
CA ILE A 616 5.32 -7.91 22.48
C ILE A 616 5.83 -6.76 21.61
N VAL A 617 5.13 -6.43 20.52
CA VAL A 617 5.56 -5.35 19.62
C VAL A 617 5.18 -3.99 20.20
N TYR A 618 3.88 -3.75 20.44
CA TYR A 618 3.41 -2.40 20.77
C TYR A 618 3.57 -2.01 22.26
N ARG A 619 3.80 -2.95 23.18
CA ARG A 619 4.04 -2.65 24.61
C ARG A 619 5.51 -2.78 25.03
N GLU A 620 6.26 -3.68 24.40
CA GLU A 620 7.63 -3.97 24.80
C GLU A 620 8.64 -3.42 23.78
N LEU A 621 8.68 -3.98 22.57
CA LEU A 621 9.73 -3.67 21.59
C LEU A 621 9.68 -2.22 21.08
N LEU A 622 8.51 -1.67 20.71
CA LEU A 622 8.42 -0.28 20.25
C LEU A 622 8.70 0.76 21.35
N PRO A 623 8.18 0.62 22.59
CA PRO A 623 8.42 1.64 23.60
C PRO A 623 9.79 1.53 24.29
N LYS A 624 10.36 0.31 24.39
CA LYS A 624 11.57 0.01 25.18
C LYS A 624 12.76 -0.46 24.35
N GLY A 625 12.57 -0.87 23.10
CA GLY A 625 13.64 -1.40 22.23
C GLY A 625 14.81 -0.45 22.03
N ARG A 626 14.55 0.86 22.06
CA ARG A 626 15.58 1.91 22.02
C ARG A 626 16.63 1.81 23.13
N GLU A 627 16.29 1.24 24.29
CA GLU A 627 17.22 1.07 25.41
C GLU A 627 18.29 -0.01 25.13
N PHE A 628 18.06 -0.81 24.09
CA PHE A 628 18.90 -1.94 23.69
C PHE A 628 19.41 -1.80 22.25
N ASN A 629 19.44 -0.58 21.69
CA ASN A 629 19.82 -0.33 20.31
C ASN A 629 19.10 -1.26 19.31
N LEU A 630 17.80 -1.49 19.53
CA LEU A 630 16.95 -2.36 18.72
C LEU A 630 15.97 -1.53 17.90
N SER A 631 16.06 -1.66 16.57
CA SER A 631 15.15 -1.06 15.61
C SER A 631 14.12 -2.08 15.10
N LEU A 632 12.93 -1.58 14.79
CA LEU A 632 11.86 -2.32 14.14
C LEU A 632 11.49 -1.59 12.84
N GLY A 633 11.72 -2.25 11.71
CA GLY A 633 11.26 -1.86 10.39
C GLY A 633 9.96 -2.60 10.04
N LEU A 634 8.82 -1.93 10.20
CA LEU A 634 7.51 -2.51 9.91
C LEU A 634 7.12 -2.23 8.46
N ILE A 635 7.14 -3.26 7.61
CA ILE A 635 6.78 -3.13 6.19
C ILE A 635 5.38 -3.68 5.96
N MET A 636 4.47 -2.85 5.43
CA MET A 636 3.07 -3.24 5.24
C MET A 636 2.45 -2.60 3.99
N GLN A 637 1.23 -2.96 3.64
CA GLN A 637 0.53 -2.35 2.51
C GLN A 637 -0.15 -1.05 2.92
N TYR A 638 -0.91 -1.09 4.02
CA TYR A 638 -1.60 0.07 4.57
C TYR A 638 -1.47 0.04 6.10
N PRO A 639 -1.13 1.16 6.77
CA PRO A 639 -1.02 1.18 8.23
C PRO A 639 -2.32 0.79 8.94
N GLU A 640 -3.46 1.14 8.36
CA GLU A 640 -4.79 0.81 8.88
C GLU A 640 -5.02 -0.71 9.02
N GLN A 641 -4.29 -1.57 8.29
CA GLN A 641 -4.38 -3.04 8.41
C GLN A 641 -4.10 -3.53 9.83
N VAL A 642 -3.38 -2.76 10.65
CA VAL A 642 -3.18 -3.08 12.07
C VAL A 642 -4.51 -3.23 12.81
N LEU A 643 -5.54 -2.48 12.42
CA LEU A 643 -6.88 -2.56 13.03
C LEU A 643 -7.54 -3.94 12.83
N GLY A 644 -7.28 -4.60 11.69
CA GLY A 644 -7.81 -5.93 11.37
C GLY A 644 -9.33 -6.04 11.48
N ASP A 645 -9.82 -7.25 11.77
CA ASP A 645 -11.26 -7.55 11.85
C ASP A 645 -11.96 -6.96 13.07
N ASN A 646 -11.19 -6.49 14.06
CA ASN A 646 -11.73 -5.92 15.28
C ASN A 646 -11.09 -4.56 15.60
N PRO A 647 -11.46 -3.50 14.85
CA PRO A 647 -10.83 -2.19 14.94
C PRO A 647 -10.87 -1.56 16.33
N GLN A 648 -11.91 -1.83 17.13
CA GLN A 648 -12.05 -1.26 18.47
C GLN A 648 -10.97 -1.78 19.42
N ASP A 649 -10.72 -3.09 19.41
CA ASP A 649 -9.75 -3.74 20.29
C ASP A 649 -8.31 -3.39 19.87
N ASN A 650 -8.06 -3.26 18.56
CA ASN A 650 -6.74 -3.00 17.99
C ASN A 650 -6.39 -1.52 17.86
N ARG A 651 -7.34 -0.60 18.13
CA ARG A 651 -7.11 0.86 18.05
C ARG A 651 -5.96 1.33 18.93
N ARG A 652 -5.78 0.69 20.10
CA ARG A 652 -4.65 1.00 20.99
C ARG A 652 -3.32 0.65 20.32
N ALA A 653 -3.19 -0.56 19.80
CA ALA A 653 -1.97 -1.00 19.13
C ALA A 653 -1.64 -0.08 17.94
N TYR A 654 -2.64 0.26 17.13
CA TYR A 654 -2.45 1.17 16.00
C TYR A 654 -1.95 2.55 16.44
N LYS A 655 -2.53 3.14 17.49
CA LYS A 655 -2.06 4.41 18.05
C LYS A 655 -0.64 4.32 18.60
N GLU A 656 -0.31 3.26 19.32
CA GLU A 656 1.04 3.06 19.86
C GLU A 656 2.07 2.94 18.72
N ILE A 657 1.76 2.25 17.63
CA ILE A 657 2.61 2.17 16.44
C ILE A 657 2.83 3.57 15.84
N LEU A 658 1.76 4.33 15.60
CA LEU A 658 1.86 5.66 15.01
C LEU A 658 2.60 6.68 15.89
N ASN A 659 2.57 6.49 17.22
CA ASN A 659 3.19 7.40 18.19
C ASN A 659 4.65 7.06 18.52
N ASN A 660 5.01 5.78 18.57
CA ASN A 660 6.36 5.35 18.92
C ASN A 660 7.27 5.21 17.70
N ILE A 661 6.71 5.20 16.47
CA ILE A 661 7.48 5.20 15.23
C ILE A 661 7.65 6.63 14.72
N ASN A 662 8.90 7.12 14.72
CA ASN A 662 9.19 8.49 14.33
C ASN A 662 9.51 8.65 12.84
N THR A 663 9.99 7.59 12.19
CA THR A 663 10.24 7.58 10.75
C THR A 663 9.09 6.92 10.01
N LYS A 664 8.40 7.67 9.15
CA LYS A 664 7.23 7.16 8.39
C LYS A 664 7.49 7.32 6.90
N ILE A 665 7.56 6.21 6.18
CA ILE A 665 7.82 6.16 4.74
C ILE A 665 6.57 5.65 4.03
N ILE A 666 5.78 6.56 3.49
CA ILE A 666 4.43 6.30 2.98
C ILE A 666 4.41 6.50 1.46
N GLY A 667 4.17 5.43 0.70
CA GLY A 667 3.95 5.50 -0.75
C GLY A 667 2.49 5.82 -1.07
N ASN A 668 2.08 5.64 -2.33
CA ASN A 668 0.68 5.87 -2.72
C ASN A 668 -0.24 4.80 -2.09
N VAL A 669 -0.93 5.18 -1.01
CA VAL A 669 -1.85 4.35 -0.22
C VAL A 669 -3.07 5.15 0.22
N ALA A 670 -4.18 4.46 0.48
CA ALA A 670 -5.29 5.04 1.21
C ALA A 670 -4.81 5.45 2.62
N THR A 671 -5.14 6.67 3.03
CA THR A 671 -4.69 7.27 4.29
C THR A 671 -5.91 7.59 5.15
N ASP A 672 -5.94 7.04 6.36
CA ASP A 672 -6.96 7.34 7.37
C ASP A 672 -6.60 8.59 8.19
N ASP A 673 -7.57 9.08 8.97
CA ASP A 673 -7.41 10.28 9.80
C ASP A 673 -6.29 10.12 10.84
N LEU A 674 -6.13 8.96 11.47
CA LEU A 674 -5.10 8.77 12.50
C LEU A 674 -3.70 8.79 11.89
N LEU A 675 -3.52 8.19 10.71
CA LEU A 675 -2.24 8.28 10.00
C LEU A 675 -1.92 9.72 9.64
N ALA A 676 -2.87 10.46 9.08
CA ALA A 676 -2.70 11.87 8.73
C ALA A 676 -2.39 12.74 9.97
N GLU A 677 -3.16 12.59 11.05
CA GLU A 677 -2.95 13.29 12.33
C GLU A 677 -1.59 12.97 12.97
N SER A 678 -1.06 11.77 12.72
CA SER A 678 0.22 11.34 13.26
C SER A 678 1.42 11.87 12.47
N LEU A 679 1.19 12.39 11.26
CA LEU A 679 2.23 13.04 10.47
C LEU A 679 2.40 14.47 11.00
N PHE A 680 3.64 14.93 11.14
CA PHE A 680 3.91 16.26 11.67
C PHE A 680 3.77 17.31 10.56
N HIS A 681 2.76 18.18 10.66
CA HIS A 681 2.52 19.24 9.68
C HIS A 681 2.15 20.58 10.35
N GLU A 682 3.00 21.60 10.22
CA GLU A 682 2.69 22.93 10.77
C GLU A 682 1.76 23.73 9.85
N ASP A 683 1.87 23.50 8.54
CA ASP A 683 1.31 24.37 7.49
C ASP A 683 0.30 23.65 6.57
N LEU A 684 0.05 22.35 6.77
CA LEU A 684 -0.90 21.58 5.97
C LEU A 684 -2.11 21.17 6.81
N GLU A 685 -3.26 21.05 6.18
CA GLU A 685 -4.40 20.36 6.78
C GLU A 685 -4.30 18.84 6.54
N ASN A 686 -4.96 18.04 7.39
CA ASN A 686 -4.96 16.57 7.27
C ASN A 686 -5.41 16.11 5.88
N ASP A 687 -6.40 16.79 5.30
CA ASP A 687 -6.93 16.45 3.97
C ASP A 687 -5.93 16.79 2.86
N GLU A 688 -5.11 17.84 3.01
CA GLU A 688 -4.03 18.14 2.05
C GLU A 688 -2.93 17.07 2.08
N ILE A 689 -2.65 16.47 3.24
CA ILE A 689 -1.70 15.36 3.35
C ILE A 689 -2.24 14.11 2.68
N LYS A 690 -3.52 13.78 2.89
CA LYS A 690 -4.17 12.66 2.20
C LYS A 690 -4.14 12.84 0.69
N ASP A 691 -4.49 14.03 0.21
CA ASP A 691 -4.45 14.38 -1.22
C ASP A 691 -3.03 14.26 -1.80
N ARG A 692 -2.00 14.63 -1.02
CA ARG A 692 -0.60 14.46 -1.41
C ARG A 692 -0.18 13.00 -1.50
N ILE A 693 -0.51 12.19 -0.49
CA ILE A 693 -0.20 10.76 -0.48
C ILE A 693 -0.88 10.06 -1.67
N ALA A 694 -2.17 10.38 -1.92
CA ALA A 694 -2.90 9.87 -3.08
C ALA A 694 -2.31 10.36 -4.42
N GLY A 695 -1.69 11.54 -4.43
CA GLY A 695 -1.06 12.16 -5.59
C GLY A 695 0.34 11.66 -5.94
N LEU A 696 1.00 10.87 -5.07
CA LEU A 696 2.34 10.33 -5.29
C LEU A 696 2.41 9.41 -6.52
N ARG A 697 3.48 9.50 -7.30
CA ARG A 697 3.74 8.55 -8.39
C ARG A 697 4.16 7.20 -7.82
N ARG A 698 3.99 6.12 -8.61
CA ARG A 698 4.54 4.82 -8.24
C ARG A 698 6.05 4.91 -8.01
N GLY A 699 6.50 4.42 -6.86
CA GLY A 699 7.89 4.48 -6.44
C GLY A 699 8.32 5.77 -5.74
N GLU A 700 7.50 6.84 -5.75
CA GLU A 700 7.73 8.01 -4.90
C GLU A 700 7.18 7.76 -3.49
N TRP A 701 7.86 8.32 -2.49
CA TRP A 701 7.53 8.17 -1.08
C TRP A 701 7.36 9.54 -0.43
N LEU A 702 6.33 9.71 0.38
CA LEU A 702 6.28 10.75 1.40
C LEU A 702 7.04 10.24 2.62
N VAL A 703 7.99 11.01 3.13
CA VAL A 703 8.78 10.63 4.30
C VAL A 703 8.68 11.69 5.37
N GLN A 704 8.31 11.27 6.57
CA GLN A 704 8.58 12.01 7.79
C GLN A 704 9.87 11.49 8.41
N LEU A 705 10.84 12.39 8.57
CA LEU A 705 12.09 12.10 9.26
C LEU A 705 11.95 12.29 10.78
N PRO A 706 12.73 11.59 11.60
CA PRO A 706 12.70 11.78 13.05
C PRO A 706 13.22 13.17 13.43
N SER A 707 12.85 13.63 14.63
CA SER A 707 13.42 14.86 15.17
C SER A 707 14.92 14.68 15.42
N THR A 708 15.72 15.69 15.08
CA THR A 708 17.17 15.65 15.24
C THR A 708 17.62 15.78 16.71
N GLY A 709 16.70 15.98 17.67
CA GLY A 709 16.94 15.89 19.11
C GLY A 709 16.20 16.94 19.97
N PHE A 710 16.50 16.96 21.28
CA PHE A 710 15.82 17.86 22.24
C PHE A 710 16.14 19.33 21.95
N HIS A 711 15.11 20.18 21.78
CA HIS A 711 15.22 21.58 21.33
C HIS A 711 15.85 21.81 19.95
N LYS A 712 15.91 20.79 19.08
CA LYS A 712 16.36 20.93 17.69
C LYS A 712 15.17 21.09 16.72
N GLN A 713 15.45 21.09 15.41
CA GLN A 713 14.46 21.29 14.35
C GLN A 713 13.32 20.28 14.45
N LYS A 714 12.10 20.74 14.12
CA LYS A 714 10.90 19.92 14.11
C LYS A 714 11.00 18.86 12.99
N PRO A 715 10.31 17.71 13.10
CA PRO A 715 10.25 16.72 12.04
C PRO A 715 9.87 17.36 10.70
N GLU A 716 10.59 17.04 9.63
CA GLU A 716 10.31 17.56 8.29
C GLU A 716 9.64 16.47 7.43
N ILE A 717 8.61 16.86 6.67
CA ILE A 717 7.96 16.00 5.68
C ILE A 717 8.55 16.29 4.30
N LEU A 718 9.10 15.26 3.66
CA LEU A 718 9.77 15.34 2.37
C LEU A 718 9.16 14.37 1.37
N THR A 719 9.40 14.60 0.08
CA THR A 719 9.15 13.61 -0.97
C THR A 719 10.48 12.97 -1.37
N LEU A 720 10.55 11.64 -1.35
CA LEU A 720 11.71 10.87 -1.79
C LEU A 720 11.42 10.10 -3.08
N ARG A 721 12.45 10.02 -3.93
CA ARG A 721 12.56 9.04 -5.02
C ARG A 721 13.21 7.76 -4.49
N PRO A 722 12.88 6.60 -5.07
CA PRO A 722 13.42 5.34 -4.62
C PRO A 722 14.90 5.25 -5.01
N LEU A 723 15.66 4.47 -4.25
CA LEU A 723 16.99 4.04 -4.67
C LEU A 723 16.88 3.11 -5.90
N PRO A 724 17.90 3.10 -6.77
CA PRO A 724 17.92 2.20 -7.91
C PRO A 724 18.00 0.73 -7.48
N ILE A 725 17.67 -0.20 -8.38
CA ILE A 725 17.75 -1.64 -8.12
C ILE A 725 19.22 -2.02 -7.82
N PRO A 726 19.51 -2.67 -6.69
CA PRO A 726 20.88 -2.98 -6.31
C PRO A 726 21.54 -4.00 -7.26
N PRO A 727 22.86 -3.91 -7.48
CA PRO A 727 23.61 -4.86 -8.31
C PRO A 727 23.47 -6.30 -7.80
N GLY A 728 23.10 -7.23 -8.68
CA GLY A 728 22.91 -8.65 -8.37
C GLY A 728 21.44 -9.08 -8.27
N HIS A 729 20.50 -8.15 -8.17
CA HIS A 729 19.08 -8.46 -8.17
C HIS A 729 18.64 -9.13 -9.48
N SER A 730 17.67 -10.06 -9.44
CA SER A 730 17.09 -10.76 -10.59
C SER A 730 16.58 -9.85 -11.72
N ALA A 731 15.90 -8.76 -11.38
CA ALA A 731 15.46 -7.73 -12.31
C ALA A 731 16.60 -6.83 -12.85
N GLY A 732 17.82 -7.02 -12.36
CA GLY A 732 19.03 -6.30 -12.77
C GLY A 732 19.79 -7.01 -13.91
N PRO A 733 20.82 -6.36 -14.49
CA PRO A 733 21.59 -6.94 -15.59
C PRO A 733 22.64 -7.95 -15.12
N PHE A 734 22.86 -8.09 -13.81
CA PHE A 734 23.89 -8.95 -13.24
C PHE A 734 23.31 -10.33 -12.93
N ASN A 735 23.71 -11.34 -13.70
CA ASN A 735 23.36 -12.71 -13.38
C ASN A 735 24.35 -13.28 -12.34
N VAL A 736 23.89 -13.38 -11.08
CA VAL A 736 24.67 -13.93 -9.97
C VAL A 736 23.82 -14.99 -9.27
N SER A 737 24.37 -16.18 -9.08
CA SER A 737 23.69 -17.25 -8.30
C SER A 737 23.60 -16.85 -6.83
N SER A 738 22.41 -17.06 -6.24
CA SER A 738 22.09 -16.84 -4.82
C SER A 738 22.95 -17.73 -3.90
N ARG A 739 23.30 -18.94 -4.36
CA ARG A 739 23.86 -20.03 -3.53
C ARG A 739 22.99 -20.33 -2.31
N GLU A 740 21.67 -20.20 -2.47
CA GLU A 740 20.71 -20.39 -1.38
C GLU A 740 20.87 -21.74 -0.69
N ASP A 741 20.93 -22.85 -1.45
CA ASP A 741 21.02 -24.20 -0.90
C ASP A 741 22.23 -24.36 0.05
N LEU A 742 23.38 -23.80 -0.36
CA LEU A 742 24.60 -23.84 0.43
C LEU A 742 24.47 -23.03 1.73
N VAL A 743 23.87 -21.84 1.65
CA VAL A 743 23.70 -20.99 2.83
C VAL A 743 22.67 -21.60 3.78
N ARG A 744 21.55 -22.09 3.23
CA ARG A 744 20.49 -22.77 3.97
C ARG A 744 20.98 -24.02 4.67
N GLU A 745 21.69 -24.90 3.97
CA GLU A 745 22.28 -26.11 4.56
C GLU A 745 23.20 -25.75 5.74
N ARG A 746 24.10 -24.77 5.53
CA ARG A 746 25.01 -24.32 6.59
C ARG A 746 24.27 -23.72 7.78
N SER A 747 23.25 -22.91 7.55
CA SER A 747 22.47 -22.28 8.62
C SER A 747 21.62 -23.29 9.37
N ARG A 748 20.99 -24.23 8.66
CA ARG A 748 20.26 -25.38 9.23
C ARG A 748 21.14 -26.19 10.17
N ASP A 749 22.34 -26.58 9.73
CA ASP A 749 23.26 -27.40 10.55
C ASP A 749 23.76 -26.65 11.81
N ARG A 750 23.78 -25.31 11.77
CA ARG A 750 24.22 -24.47 12.89
C ARG A 750 23.12 -24.17 13.91
N HIS A 751 21.89 -24.06 13.45
CA HIS A 751 20.82 -23.39 14.20
C HIS A 751 19.59 -24.26 14.42
N CYS A 752 19.39 -25.30 13.61
CA CYS A 752 18.19 -26.12 13.63
C CYS A 752 18.48 -27.53 14.13
N VAL A 753 17.51 -28.10 14.82
CA VAL A 753 17.53 -29.47 15.32
C VAL A 753 16.33 -30.24 14.78
N ASN A 754 16.47 -31.55 14.63
CA ASN A 754 15.34 -32.42 14.29
C ASN A 754 14.58 -32.83 15.55
N ARG A 755 13.35 -33.32 15.37
CA ARG A 755 12.48 -33.79 16.45
C ARG A 755 13.07 -34.94 17.27
N GLU A 756 13.98 -35.71 16.70
CA GLU A 756 14.67 -36.83 17.35
C GLU A 756 15.91 -36.40 18.16
N HIS A 757 16.29 -35.12 18.14
CA HIS A 757 17.46 -34.62 18.83
C HIS A 757 17.27 -34.69 20.36
N GLU A 758 18.33 -34.99 21.12
CA GLU A 758 18.29 -35.09 22.60
C GLU A 758 17.83 -33.81 23.32
N ALA A 759 17.77 -32.69 22.61
CA ALA A 759 17.35 -31.39 23.13
C ALA A 759 15.84 -31.15 22.97
N ILE A 760 15.16 -31.95 22.13
CA ILE A 760 13.72 -31.92 21.95
C ILE A 760 13.13 -32.97 22.88
N ASP A 761 12.39 -32.53 23.89
CA ASP A 761 11.69 -33.44 24.79
C ASP A 761 10.45 -34.02 24.11
N MET A 762 10.57 -35.30 23.74
CA MET A 762 9.52 -36.08 23.09
C MET A 762 8.77 -37.01 24.04
N ASP A 763 9.29 -37.21 25.25
CA ASP A 763 8.83 -38.26 26.15
C ASP A 763 7.77 -37.75 27.14
N SER A 764 7.90 -36.51 27.61
CA SER A 764 6.97 -35.95 28.59
C SER A 764 5.61 -35.58 28.00
N GLY A 765 4.54 -35.91 28.72
CA GLY A 765 3.17 -35.55 28.37
C GLY A 765 2.53 -36.34 27.22
N VAL A 766 3.24 -37.30 26.60
CA VAL A 766 2.76 -38.14 25.47
C VAL A 766 2.32 -39.54 25.92
N LYS A 767 2.87 -40.09 27.02
CA LYS A 767 2.71 -41.51 27.41
C LYS A 767 1.54 -41.84 28.35
N SER A 768 0.76 -40.86 28.82
CA SER A 768 -0.30 -41.09 29.83
C SER A 768 -1.59 -41.75 29.30
N GLY A 769 -1.60 -42.27 28.06
CA GLY A 769 -2.74 -42.96 27.45
C GLY A 769 -2.70 -44.49 27.44
N GLY A 770 -1.62 -45.13 27.92
CA GLY A 770 -1.47 -46.59 27.87
C GLY A 770 -1.28 -47.20 29.25
N ASP A 771 -2.36 -47.77 29.82
CA ASP A 771 -2.38 -48.94 30.70
C ASP A 771 -3.79 -49.08 31.32
N ASP A 772 -4.76 -49.56 30.53
CA ASP A 772 -5.83 -50.44 31.02
C ASP A 772 -6.36 -51.29 29.85
N ASP A 773 -6.00 -52.58 29.84
CA ASP A 773 -6.42 -53.56 28.84
C ASP A 773 -7.93 -53.85 28.98
N GLY A 774 -8.69 -53.49 27.95
CA GLY A 774 -10.13 -53.75 27.87
C GLY A 774 -10.68 -53.75 26.45
N ASP A 775 -10.08 -54.55 25.55
CA ASP A 775 -10.65 -55.10 24.30
C ASP A 775 -11.75 -54.25 23.62
N SER A 776 -11.35 -53.27 22.81
CA SER A 776 -12.16 -52.73 21.72
C SER A 776 -11.24 -52.26 20.59
N ASP A 777 -11.57 -52.68 19.37
CA ASP A 777 -10.84 -52.37 18.13
C ASP A 777 -10.51 -50.86 18.01
N ASP A 778 -9.22 -50.54 17.86
CA ASP A 778 -8.72 -49.18 17.64
C ASP A 778 -9.11 -48.69 16.23
N GLU A 779 -10.19 -47.93 16.14
CA GLU A 779 -10.39 -46.90 15.12
C GLU A 779 -9.83 -45.57 15.66
N ASP A 780 -9.06 -44.87 14.82
CA ASP A 780 -8.47 -43.57 15.12
C ASP A 780 -9.55 -42.55 15.54
N GLU A 781 -9.65 -42.26 16.84
CA GLU A 781 -10.58 -41.27 17.40
C GLU A 781 -10.16 -39.83 17.04
N ALA A 782 -10.90 -39.28 16.08
CA ALA A 782 -11.13 -37.86 15.88
C ALA A 782 -11.84 -37.24 17.11
N PRO A 783 -11.73 -35.92 17.36
CA PRO A 783 -12.12 -35.30 18.63
C PRO A 783 -13.62 -35.45 18.92
N GLU A 784 -13.95 -36.12 20.03
CA GLU A 784 -15.31 -36.22 20.56
C GLU A 784 -15.90 -34.85 20.93
N ASN A 785 -16.75 -34.35 20.02
CA ASN A 785 -18.11 -33.98 20.37
C ASN A 785 -18.98 -34.22 19.11
N SER A 786 -19.14 -35.50 18.75
CA SER A 786 -19.88 -35.94 17.56
C SER A 786 -21.03 -36.86 17.96
N GLU A 787 -22.12 -36.30 18.49
CA GLU A 787 -23.42 -36.96 18.30
C GLU A 787 -24.02 -36.65 16.92
N GLU A 788 -23.39 -35.78 16.11
CA GLU A 788 -23.95 -35.40 14.79
C GLU A 788 -23.10 -35.81 13.58
N PHE A 789 -21.75 -35.88 13.65
CA PHE A 789 -20.90 -36.25 12.50
C PHE A 789 -20.78 -37.78 12.35
N THR A 790 -21.52 -38.36 11.41
CA THR A 790 -21.54 -39.82 11.13
C THR A 790 -20.66 -40.24 9.96
N ASP A 791 -20.44 -41.56 9.79
CA ASP A 791 -19.74 -42.14 8.63
C ASP A 791 -20.33 -41.70 7.27
N ASP A 792 -21.65 -41.49 7.21
CA ASP A 792 -22.33 -41.00 6.01
C ASP A 792 -21.86 -39.57 5.64
N HIS A 793 -21.56 -38.73 6.65
CA HIS A 793 -21.02 -37.38 6.43
C HIS A 793 -19.59 -37.44 5.88
N SER A 794 -18.75 -38.32 6.46
CA SER A 794 -17.38 -38.55 5.98
C SER A 794 -17.36 -39.09 4.55
N ALA A 795 -18.24 -40.06 4.25
CA ALA A 795 -18.38 -40.64 2.93
C ALA A 795 -18.83 -39.60 1.89
N PHE A 796 -19.84 -38.79 2.21
CA PHE A 796 -20.30 -37.73 1.31
C PHE A 796 -19.19 -36.69 1.06
N LEU A 797 -18.53 -36.23 2.12
CA LEU A 797 -17.44 -35.27 2.03
C LEU A 797 -16.31 -35.79 1.14
N GLY A 798 -15.91 -37.04 1.32
CA GLY A 798 -14.91 -37.71 0.47
C GLY A 798 -15.33 -37.80 -1.00
N MET A 799 -16.62 -38.06 -1.29
CA MET A 799 -17.13 -38.08 -2.66
C MET A 799 -17.15 -36.70 -3.31
N VAL A 800 -17.39 -35.62 -2.55
CA VAL A 800 -17.29 -34.24 -3.06
C VAL A 800 -15.86 -33.92 -3.49
N PHE A 801 -14.85 -34.30 -2.69
CA PHE A 801 -13.44 -34.15 -3.07
C PHE A 801 -13.10 -34.90 -4.37
N ASP A 802 -13.51 -36.17 -4.47
CA ASP A 802 -13.20 -37.00 -5.64
C ASP A 802 -13.93 -36.49 -6.89
N ALA A 803 -15.16 -35.98 -6.74
CA ALA A 803 -15.92 -35.37 -7.83
C ALA A 803 -15.26 -34.10 -8.41
N LEU A 804 -14.46 -33.37 -7.61
CA LEU A 804 -13.79 -32.13 -8.02
C LEU A 804 -12.34 -32.31 -8.48
N THR A 805 -11.75 -33.49 -8.28
CA THR A 805 -10.32 -33.77 -8.55
C THR A 805 -10.15 -34.87 -9.62
N ASP A 806 -10.00 -36.12 -9.18
CA ASP A 806 -9.64 -37.30 -9.98
C ASP A 806 -10.84 -37.93 -10.72
N GLY A 807 -12.04 -37.42 -10.47
CA GLY A 807 -13.29 -37.98 -11.00
C GLY A 807 -13.82 -39.12 -10.13
N LEU A 808 -15.15 -39.19 -10.00
CA LEU A 808 -15.82 -40.23 -9.22
C LEU A 808 -16.47 -41.24 -10.16
N ASN A 809 -16.17 -42.54 -9.97
CA ASN A 809 -16.63 -43.59 -10.86
C ASN A 809 -18.17 -43.65 -10.92
N GLY A 810 -18.76 -43.40 -12.10
CA GLY A 810 -20.21 -43.36 -12.30
C GLY A 810 -20.89 -42.02 -11.99
N TYR A 811 -20.15 -41.00 -11.57
CA TYR A 811 -20.63 -39.61 -11.47
C TYR A 811 -19.93 -38.74 -12.50
N HIS A 812 -20.72 -37.91 -13.18
CA HIS A 812 -20.19 -36.92 -14.11
C HIS A 812 -20.49 -35.53 -13.55
N ILE A 813 -19.49 -34.64 -13.60
CA ILE A 813 -19.59 -33.25 -13.10
C ILE A 813 -20.75 -32.44 -13.74
N LYS A 814 -21.29 -32.91 -14.86
CA LYS A 814 -22.50 -32.36 -15.53
C LYS A 814 -23.79 -32.55 -14.72
N ASP A 815 -23.80 -33.48 -13.76
CA ASP A 815 -24.91 -33.80 -12.90
C ASP A 815 -24.78 -33.16 -11.51
N SER A 816 -25.90 -32.98 -10.81
CA SER A 816 -25.92 -32.30 -9.51
C SER A 816 -25.22 -33.17 -8.49
N MET A 817 -24.43 -32.59 -7.58
CA MET A 817 -23.86 -33.36 -6.47
C MET A 817 -24.93 -33.92 -5.51
N ASN A 818 -26.19 -33.46 -5.61
CA ASN A 818 -27.34 -34.08 -4.94
C ASN A 818 -27.68 -35.50 -5.44
N VAL A 819 -27.07 -35.96 -6.54
CA VAL A 819 -27.22 -37.35 -6.99
C VAL A 819 -26.17 -38.27 -6.37
N LEU A 820 -25.15 -37.70 -5.71
CA LEU A 820 -24.15 -38.49 -5.00
C LEU A 820 -24.81 -39.19 -3.80
N PRO A 821 -24.38 -40.43 -3.49
CA PRO A 821 -24.77 -41.10 -2.25
C PRO A 821 -24.53 -40.21 -1.03
N TYR A 822 -25.41 -40.28 -0.03
CA TYR A 822 -25.31 -39.55 1.24
C TYR A 822 -25.45 -38.02 1.14
N SER A 823 -25.88 -37.48 0.00
CA SER A 823 -26.07 -36.03 -0.18
C SER A 823 -27.15 -35.40 0.72
N GLU A 824 -27.99 -36.21 1.36
CA GLU A 824 -28.88 -35.79 2.43
C GLU A 824 -28.16 -35.23 3.66
N THR A 825 -26.88 -35.58 3.88
CA THR A 825 -26.00 -35.06 4.96
C THR A 825 -25.39 -33.70 4.64
N ALA A 826 -25.53 -33.23 3.39
CA ALA A 826 -24.94 -31.98 2.95
C ALA A 826 -25.40 -30.73 3.74
N PRO A 827 -26.66 -30.58 4.17
CA PRO A 827 -27.07 -29.46 5.02
C PRO A 827 -26.28 -29.38 6.33
N ASP A 828 -26.01 -30.53 6.95
CA ASP A 828 -25.32 -30.63 8.23
C ASP A 828 -23.84 -30.26 8.06
N LEU A 829 -23.18 -30.77 7.00
CA LEU A 829 -21.82 -30.38 6.63
C LEU A 829 -21.68 -28.90 6.24
N ILE A 830 -22.73 -28.26 5.71
CA ILE A 830 -22.74 -26.82 5.46
C ILE A 830 -22.88 -26.05 6.77
N GLU A 831 -23.76 -26.48 7.66
CA GLU A 831 -23.95 -25.85 8.97
C GLU A 831 -22.67 -25.90 9.81
N TRP A 832 -21.94 -27.01 9.74
CA TRP A 832 -20.63 -27.16 10.41
C TRP A 832 -19.48 -26.46 9.69
N GLY A 833 -19.74 -25.84 8.53
CA GLY A 833 -18.73 -25.09 7.79
C GLY A 833 -17.71 -25.95 7.05
N PHE A 834 -18.00 -27.23 6.80
CA PHE A 834 -17.17 -28.12 5.98
C PHE A 834 -17.46 -27.99 4.48
N LEU A 835 -18.70 -27.63 4.11
CA LEU A 835 -19.09 -27.45 2.71
C LEU A 835 -19.73 -26.08 2.48
N GLU A 836 -19.41 -25.46 1.34
CA GLU A 836 -20.19 -24.35 0.79
C GLU A 836 -21.05 -24.82 -0.36
N LYS A 837 -22.33 -24.42 -0.38
CA LYS A 837 -23.24 -24.76 -1.48
C LYS A 837 -23.32 -23.62 -2.48
N PHE A 838 -23.13 -23.94 -3.76
CA PHE A 838 -23.37 -23.02 -4.86
C PHE A 838 -24.21 -23.68 -5.95
N GLU A 839 -24.89 -22.84 -6.73
CA GLU A 839 -25.73 -23.28 -7.83
C GLU A 839 -25.17 -22.81 -9.17
N LEU A 840 -25.03 -23.74 -10.11
CA LEU A 840 -24.61 -23.46 -11.48
C LEU A 840 -25.67 -23.92 -12.49
N GLY A 841 -25.96 -23.04 -13.45
CA GLY A 841 -26.92 -23.28 -14.53
C GLY A 841 -28.37 -23.39 -14.07
N ASN A 842 -29.06 -24.47 -14.45
CA ASN A 842 -30.46 -24.76 -14.11
C ASN A 842 -30.65 -25.11 -12.60
N ARG A 843 -30.02 -24.38 -11.68
CA ARG A 843 -30.09 -24.58 -10.22
C ARG A 843 -29.67 -25.97 -9.75
N GLN A 844 -28.63 -26.56 -10.38
CA GLN A 844 -28.04 -27.76 -9.78
C GLN A 844 -27.06 -27.36 -8.70
N ALA A 845 -27.18 -28.08 -7.58
CA ALA A 845 -26.36 -27.89 -6.41
C ALA A 845 -25.00 -28.56 -6.62
N TYR A 846 -23.97 -27.79 -6.35
CA TYR A 846 -22.59 -28.22 -6.17
C TYR A 846 -22.17 -27.83 -4.75
N TYR A 847 -21.29 -28.65 -4.18
CA TYR A 847 -20.72 -28.45 -2.87
C TYR A 847 -19.22 -28.25 -3.02
N TRP A 848 -18.68 -27.27 -2.31
CA TRP A 848 -17.27 -26.94 -2.32
C TRP A 848 -16.67 -27.20 -0.93
N PRO A 849 -15.63 -28.03 -0.80
CA PRO A 849 -14.95 -28.23 0.47
C PRO A 849 -14.25 -26.97 0.97
N THR A 850 -14.45 -26.64 2.25
CA THR A 850 -13.72 -25.58 2.94
C THR A 850 -12.34 -26.06 3.41
N ASP A 851 -11.55 -25.15 3.96
CA ASP A 851 -10.25 -25.50 4.55
C ASP A 851 -10.39 -26.46 5.74
N GLU A 852 -11.47 -26.34 6.49
CA GLU A 852 -11.83 -27.24 7.59
C GLU A 852 -12.13 -28.65 7.08
N ALA A 853 -12.80 -28.78 5.93
CA ALA A 853 -13.07 -30.08 5.30
C ALA A 853 -11.81 -30.77 4.80
N ASN A 854 -10.81 -30.01 4.32
CA ASN A 854 -9.52 -30.59 3.89
C ASN A 854 -8.84 -31.35 5.04
N VAL A 855 -8.90 -30.77 6.25
CA VAL A 855 -8.30 -31.35 7.46
C VAL A 855 -9.06 -32.59 7.90
N VAL A 856 -10.39 -32.52 7.94
CA VAL A 856 -11.24 -33.64 8.40
C VAL A 856 -11.26 -34.80 7.43
N ALA A 857 -11.28 -34.55 6.11
CA ALA A 857 -11.30 -35.59 5.09
C ALA A 857 -9.89 -36.14 4.75
N GLY A 858 -8.82 -35.50 5.23
CA GLY A 858 -7.45 -35.86 4.86
C GLY A 858 -7.16 -35.75 3.36
N LYS A 859 -7.93 -34.94 2.63
CA LYS A 859 -7.85 -34.73 1.18
C LYS A 859 -7.69 -33.24 0.86
N ASN A 860 -7.07 -32.91 -0.26
CA ASN A 860 -7.02 -31.55 -0.77
C ASN A 860 -7.56 -31.50 -2.21
N LEU A 861 -7.83 -30.29 -2.71
CA LEU A 861 -8.30 -30.08 -4.08
C LEU A 861 -7.16 -30.03 -5.12
N ALA A 862 -5.94 -30.46 -4.75
CA ALA A 862 -4.81 -30.52 -5.69
C ALA A 862 -4.85 -31.84 -6.48
N PRO A 863 -4.66 -31.84 -7.81
CA PRO A 863 -4.52 -33.03 -8.63
C PRO A 863 -3.25 -33.76 -8.29
N ARG A 864 -3.28 -35.07 -8.52
CA ARG A 864 -2.15 -35.96 -8.32
C ARG A 864 -0.88 -35.59 -9.09
N ASP A 865 -1.01 -34.98 -10.27
CA ASP A 865 0.12 -34.73 -11.17
C ASP A 865 0.79 -33.35 -10.98
N GLY A 866 0.33 -32.56 -10.00
CA GLY A 866 0.95 -31.29 -9.64
C GLY A 866 0.57 -30.12 -10.56
N GLY A 867 0.38 -28.96 -9.94
CA GLY A 867 0.09 -27.66 -10.56
C GLY A 867 -0.06 -26.60 -9.47
N GLU A 868 -0.07 -25.31 -9.80
CA GLU A 868 -0.42 -24.27 -8.81
C GLU A 868 -1.88 -24.43 -8.34
N TYR A 869 -2.11 -24.55 -7.03
CA TYR A 869 -3.43 -24.78 -6.44
C TYR A 869 -3.70 -23.93 -5.20
N GLY A 870 -4.88 -23.30 -5.15
CA GLY A 870 -5.46 -22.78 -3.91
C GLY A 870 -6.28 -21.48 -3.98
N ARG A 871 -6.43 -20.84 -5.14
CA ARG A 871 -7.12 -19.52 -5.24
C ARG A 871 -8.22 -19.41 -6.31
N GLU A 872 -8.57 -20.49 -6.98
CA GLU A 872 -9.59 -20.47 -8.04
C GLU A 872 -11.02 -20.51 -7.49
N SER A 873 -11.96 -19.90 -8.20
CA SER A 873 -13.37 -19.93 -7.81
C SER A 873 -14.00 -21.30 -8.10
N PRO A 874 -15.00 -21.73 -7.32
CA PRO A 874 -15.73 -22.98 -7.57
C PRO A 874 -16.32 -23.05 -8.99
N GLU A 875 -16.80 -21.93 -9.53
CA GLU A 875 -17.31 -21.88 -10.90
C GLU A 875 -16.25 -22.07 -11.98
N HIS A 876 -15.02 -21.59 -11.74
CA HIS A 876 -13.92 -21.78 -12.66
C HIS A 876 -13.58 -23.27 -12.77
N ARG A 877 -13.44 -23.95 -11.62
CA ARG A 877 -13.16 -25.40 -11.54
C ARG A 877 -14.20 -26.24 -12.28
N VAL A 878 -15.49 -25.97 -12.04
CA VAL A 878 -16.58 -26.68 -12.73
C VAL A 878 -16.57 -26.38 -14.23
N GLY A 879 -16.21 -25.15 -14.62
CA GLY A 879 -16.04 -24.78 -16.02
C GLY A 879 -14.95 -25.59 -16.72
N VAL A 880 -13.77 -25.72 -16.11
CA VAL A 880 -12.62 -26.50 -16.64
C VAL A 880 -13.02 -27.97 -16.81
N LYS A 881 -13.64 -28.57 -15.80
CA LYS A 881 -14.10 -29.97 -15.86
C LYS A 881 -15.18 -30.24 -16.92
N LEU A 882 -16.06 -29.27 -17.18
CA LEU A 882 -17.08 -29.42 -18.23
C LEU A 882 -16.52 -29.32 -19.64
N ILE A 883 -15.51 -28.47 -19.86
CA ILE A 883 -14.88 -28.36 -21.18
C ILE A 883 -13.88 -29.50 -21.44
N GLU A 884 -13.22 -30.02 -20.39
CA GLU A 884 -12.46 -31.28 -20.40
C GLU A 884 -13.35 -32.43 -20.91
N ALA A 885 -14.49 -32.68 -20.24
CA ALA A 885 -15.42 -33.74 -20.63
C ALA A 885 -16.01 -33.56 -22.05
N HIS A 886 -16.13 -32.33 -22.54
CA HIS A 886 -16.59 -32.05 -23.90
C HIS A 886 -15.58 -32.49 -24.96
N TYR A 887 -14.29 -32.18 -24.77
CA TYR A 887 -13.26 -32.57 -25.72
C TYR A 887 -12.86 -34.04 -25.58
N ASP A 888 -12.86 -34.60 -24.37
CA ASP A 888 -12.69 -36.03 -24.14
C ASP A 888 -13.75 -36.86 -24.88
N ALA A 889 -15.04 -36.45 -24.82
CA ALA A 889 -16.12 -37.10 -25.57
C ALA A 889 -15.98 -37.00 -27.10
N LEU A 890 -15.23 -36.02 -27.60
CA LEU A 890 -14.90 -35.87 -29.01
C LEU A 890 -13.64 -36.66 -29.41
N GLY A 891 -12.98 -37.38 -28.49
CA GLY A 891 -11.81 -38.20 -28.76
C GLY A 891 -10.49 -37.41 -28.74
N TYR A 892 -10.43 -36.27 -28.05
CA TYR A 892 -9.15 -35.57 -27.79
C TYR A 892 -8.49 -36.09 -26.52
N GLU A 893 -7.16 -35.97 -26.42
CA GLU A 893 -6.45 -36.14 -25.16
C GLU A 893 -6.45 -34.80 -24.42
N THR A 894 -6.74 -34.81 -23.11
CA THR A 894 -6.96 -33.58 -22.34
C THR A 894 -6.05 -33.51 -21.11
N HIS A 895 -5.45 -32.34 -20.88
CA HIS A 895 -4.53 -32.08 -19.78
C HIS A 895 -4.91 -30.77 -19.08
N MET A 896 -5.46 -30.85 -17.87
CA MET A 896 -5.80 -29.65 -17.09
C MET A 896 -4.56 -29.01 -16.49
N TYR A 897 -4.54 -27.68 -16.38
CA TYR A 897 -3.49 -26.91 -15.70
C TYR A 897 -2.08 -27.24 -16.20
N TYR A 898 -1.99 -27.53 -17.50
CA TYR A 898 -0.81 -28.10 -18.13
C TYR A 898 0.02 -27.04 -18.84
N THR A 899 1.33 -27.26 -18.85
CA THR A 899 2.32 -26.47 -19.60
C THR A 899 2.91 -27.39 -20.66
N PRO A 900 2.54 -27.24 -21.94
CA PRO A 900 3.09 -28.07 -23.02
C PRO A 900 4.62 -27.97 -23.09
N ASP A 901 5.30 -29.05 -23.46
CA ASP A 901 6.77 -29.16 -23.43
C ASP A 901 7.50 -28.04 -24.23
N ASP A 902 6.85 -27.48 -25.25
CA ASP A 902 7.38 -26.41 -26.11
C ASP A 902 6.92 -24.98 -25.69
N SER A 903 6.29 -24.84 -24.52
CA SER A 903 5.71 -23.59 -24.01
C SER A 903 6.11 -23.34 -22.56
N GLU A 904 6.38 -22.09 -22.18
CA GLU A 904 6.50 -21.68 -20.76
C GLU A 904 5.15 -21.21 -20.18
N LEU A 905 4.07 -21.26 -20.98
CA LEU A 905 2.74 -20.79 -20.62
C LEU A 905 1.86 -21.95 -20.16
N LYS A 906 1.26 -21.77 -18.98
CA LYS A 906 0.29 -22.68 -18.38
C LYS A 906 -1.13 -22.29 -18.78
N PHE A 907 -1.94 -23.26 -19.18
CA PHE A 907 -3.33 -23.09 -19.59
C PHE A 907 -4.28 -23.80 -18.63
N ASP A 908 -5.53 -23.35 -18.51
CA ASP A 908 -6.53 -24.03 -17.69
C ASP A 908 -6.81 -25.45 -18.22
N LEU A 909 -6.87 -25.59 -19.54
CA LEU A 909 -6.93 -26.89 -20.22
C LEU A 909 -6.14 -26.83 -21.53
N TYR A 910 -5.25 -27.81 -21.71
CA TYR A 910 -4.63 -28.14 -22.99
C TYR A 910 -5.32 -29.37 -23.57
N VAL A 911 -5.60 -29.35 -24.87
CA VAL A 911 -6.32 -30.40 -25.58
C VAL A 911 -5.49 -30.80 -26.80
N GLU A 912 -4.94 -32.01 -26.78
CA GLU A 912 -4.11 -32.55 -27.86
C GLU A 912 -4.97 -33.34 -28.86
N ALA A 913 -4.78 -33.08 -30.14
CA ALA A 913 -5.49 -33.78 -31.22
C ALA A 913 -4.98 -35.21 -31.39
N THR A 914 -5.91 -36.17 -31.44
CA THR A 914 -5.61 -37.59 -31.65
C THR A 914 -6.15 -38.10 -32.99
N GLU A 915 -5.85 -39.34 -33.37
CA GLU A 915 -6.44 -39.97 -34.57
C GLU A 915 -7.97 -40.11 -34.51
N GLU A 916 -8.57 -40.07 -33.31
CA GLU A 916 -10.02 -40.15 -33.09
C GLU A 916 -10.70 -38.77 -33.06
N SER A 917 -9.90 -37.70 -32.98
CA SER A 917 -10.39 -36.32 -32.93
C SER A 917 -10.99 -35.85 -34.28
N PRO A 918 -11.99 -34.94 -34.26
CA PRO A 918 -12.61 -34.38 -35.48
C PRO A 918 -11.67 -33.56 -36.37
N ASP A 919 -10.60 -33.00 -35.82
CA ASP A 919 -9.59 -32.22 -36.52
C ASP A 919 -8.19 -32.44 -35.91
N ASP A 920 -7.15 -31.99 -36.62
CA ASP A 920 -5.73 -32.20 -36.31
C ASP A 920 -5.06 -31.02 -35.59
N ARG A 921 -5.86 -30.13 -34.98
CA ARG A 921 -5.37 -28.93 -34.29
C ARG A 921 -5.44 -29.13 -32.78
N ASP A 922 -4.42 -28.72 -32.07
CA ASP A 922 -4.49 -28.64 -30.61
C ASP A 922 -5.36 -27.45 -30.18
N LYS A 923 -5.88 -27.48 -28.95
CA LYS A 923 -6.66 -26.39 -28.37
C LYS A 923 -6.10 -25.97 -27.02
N VAL A 924 -6.09 -24.66 -26.80
CA VAL A 924 -5.77 -24.05 -25.50
C VAL A 924 -7.01 -23.34 -24.97
N VAL A 925 -7.36 -23.59 -23.72
CA VAL A 925 -8.62 -23.13 -23.13
C VAL A 925 -8.37 -22.27 -21.91
N GLU A 926 -9.11 -21.17 -21.82
CA GLU A 926 -9.24 -20.33 -20.60
C GLU A 926 -10.69 -20.22 -20.14
N VAL A 927 -10.91 -20.38 -18.84
CA VAL A 927 -12.22 -20.29 -18.19
C VAL A 927 -12.35 -18.97 -17.43
N GLU A 928 -13.02 -18.00 -18.05
CA GLU A 928 -13.16 -16.65 -17.50
C GLU A 928 -14.44 -16.50 -16.67
N THR A 929 -14.27 -16.25 -15.37
CA THR A 929 -15.37 -16.06 -14.41
C THR A 929 -15.55 -14.62 -13.94
N SER A 930 -14.64 -13.70 -14.28
CA SER A 930 -14.64 -12.28 -13.95
C SER A 930 -14.31 -11.40 -15.18
N PRO A 931 -15.07 -11.50 -16.29
CA PRO A 931 -14.74 -10.84 -17.57
C PRO A 931 -14.76 -9.30 -17.53
N GLU A 932 -15.27 -8.69 -16.45
CA GLU A 932 -15.17 -7.26 -16.16
C GLU A 932 -13.75 -6.81 -15.81
N LYS A 933 -12.87 -7.72 -15.37
CA LYS A 933 -11.46 -7.45 -15.07
C LYS A 933 -10.64 -7.38 -16.36
N ARG A 934 -10.87 -6.32 -17.14
CA ARG A 934 -10.34 -6.15 -18.49
C ARG A 934 -8.84 -6.41 -18.67
N ARG A 935 -8.01 -6.12 -17.66
CA ARG A 935 -6.57 -6.39 -17.73
C ARG A 935 -6.28 -7.89 -17.79
N HIS A 936 -6.87 -8.69 -16.90
CA HIS A 936 -6.70 -10.15 -16.85
C HIS A 936 -7.14 -10.79 -18.16
N VAL A 937 -8.35 -10.46 -18.61
CA VAL A 937 -8.90 -10.89 -19.91
C VAL A 937 -7.97 -10.60 -21.10
N VAL A 938 -7.30 -9.44 -21.10
CA VAL A 938 -6.37 -9.06 -22.18
C VAL A 938 -5.05 -9.82 -22.07
N ASP A 939 -4.54 -10.01 -20.85
CA ASP A 939 -3.32 -10.78 -20.61
C ASP A 939 -3.53 -12.25 -21.04
N ASP A 940 -4.66 -12.86 -20.68
CA ASP A 940 -5.04 -14.21 -21.10
C ASP A 940 -5.31 -14.32 -22.62
N TYR A 941 -5.80 -13.26 -23.27
CA TYR A 941 -5.91 -13.22 -24.73
C TYR A 941 -4.55 -13.27 -25.43
N TYR A 942 -3.54 -12.55 -24.93
CA TYR A 942 -2.20 -12.65 -25.50
C TYR A 942 -1.57 -14.01 -25.20
N LYS A 943 -1.79 -14.56 -24.01
CA LYS A 943 -1.37 -15.92 -23.64
C LYS A 943 -1.91 -16.97 -24.62
N LEU A 944 -3.22 -16.92 -24.91
CA LEU A 944 -3.86 -17.82 -25.87
C LEU A 944 -3.42 -17.58 -27.31
N LYS A 945 -3.22 -16.32 -27.70
CA LYS A 945 -2.76 -15.94 -29.04
C LYS A 945 -1.36 -16.47 -29.36
N ASP A 946 -0.47 -16.48 -28.37
CA ASP A 946 0.92 -16.86 -28.55
C ASP A 946 1.12 -18.38 -28.56
N ALA A 947 0.05 -19.16 -28.30
CA ALA A 947 0.03 -20.61 -28.46
C ALA A 947 -0.18 -21.02 -29.93
N ASP A 948 0.53 -22.06 -30.38
CA ASP A 948 0.28 -22.67 -31.70
C ASP A 948 -0.91 -23.66 -31.68
N ALA A 949 -2.04 -23.20 -31.14
CA ALA A 949 -3.24 -23.99 -30.92
C ALA A 949 -4.49 -23.11 -31.07
N ASP A 950 -5.67 -23.72 -31.17
CA ASP A 950 -6.92 -22.97 -31.28
C ASP A 950 -7.31 -22.38 -29.92
N ALA A 951 -7.53 -21.07 -29.87
CA ALA A 951 -7.84 -20.33 -28.66
C ALA A 951 -9.33 -20.42 -28.28
N ILE A 952 -9.63 -21.10 -27.18
CA ILE A 952 -10.99 -21.36 -26.70
C ILE A 952 -11.23 -20.61 -25.38
N TRP A 953 -12.37 -19.92 -25.30
CA TRP A 953 -12.82 -19.29 -24.06
C TRP A 953 -14.07 -19.96 -23.52
N VAL A 954 -14.17 -20.10 -22.21
CA VAL A 954 -15.37 -20.58 -21.53
C VAL A 954 -15.86 -19.51 -20.56
N VAL A 955 -17.13 -19.16 -20.63
CA VAL A 955 -17.76 -18.17 -19.74
C VAL A 955 -19.06 -18.71 -19.14
N LYS A 956 -19.49 -18.15 -18.01
CA LYS A 956 -20.65 -18.66 -17.25
C LYS A 956 -21.96 -18.57 -18.05
N ASN A 957 -22.23 -17.45 -18.71
CA ASN A 957 -23.50 -17.19 -19.41
C ASN A 957 -23.35 -16.13 -20.52
N ALA A 958 -24.45 -15.82 -21.21
CA ALA A 958 -24.45 -14.87 -22.32
C ALA A 958 -24.19 -13.40 -21.92
N GLU A 959 -24.44 -13.02 -20.66
CA GLU A 959 -24.06 -11.70 -20.14
C GLU A 959 -22.53 -11.61 -20.02
N ASP A 960 -21.90 -12.65 -19.48
CA ASP A 960 -20.46 -12.72 -19.29
C ASP A 960 -19.72 -12.85 -20.63
N MET A 961 -20.30 -13.54 -21.61
CA MET A 961 -19.83 -13.49 -23.00
C MET A 961 -19.81 -12.06 -23.55
N ARG A 962 -20.85 -11.25 -23.31
CA ARG A 962 -20.87 -9.85 -23.78
C ARG A 962 -19.81 -9.00 -23.08
N LYS A 963 -19.57 -9.23 -21.78
CA LYS A 963 -18.52 -8.55 -21.02
C LYS A 963 -17.14 -8.93 -21.56
N LEU A 964 -16.89 -10.21 -21.82
CA LEU A 964 -15.65 -10.70 -22.42
C LEU A 964 -15.39 -10.02 -23.76
N LEU A 965 -16.38 -10.04 -24.67
CA LEU A 965 -16.28 -9.38 -25.98
C LEU A 965 -16.10 -7.85 -25.86
N ALA A 966 -16.71 -7.22 -24.85
CA ALA A 966 -16.50 -5.80 -24.58
C ALA A 966 -15.06 -5.50 -24.11
N SER A 967 -14.51 -6.35 -23.25
CA SER A 967 -13.13 -6.27 -22.77
C SER A 967 -12.12 -6.48 -23.90
N LEU A 968 -12.40 -7.40 -24.82
CA LEU A 968 -11.55 -7.75 -25.97
C LEU A 968 -11.80 -6.92 -27.23
N THR A 969 -12.74 -5.98 -27.22
CA THR A 969 -13.15 -5.17 -28.39
C THR A 969 -12.00 -4.56 -29.20
N ALA A 970 -10.92 -4.15 -28.52
CA ALA A 970 -9.77 -3.54 -29.20
C ALA A 970 -8.91 -4.54 -29.98
N HIS A 971 -9.02 -5.83 -29.67
CA HIS A 971 -8.19 -6.91 -30.19
C HIS A 971 -8.94 -7.77 -31.23
N ILE A 972 -10.23 -8.06 -30.98
CA ILE A 972 -11.07 -8.88 -31.88
C ILE A 972 -11.94 -8.06 -32.84
N GLY A 973 -11.91 -6.72 -32.73
CA GLY A 973 -12.77 -5.82 -33.52
C GLY A 973 -14.21 -5.70 -33.02
N TYR A 974 -15.04 -4.97 -33.76
CA TYR A 974 -16.47 -4.85 -33.44
C TYR A 974 -17.25 -6.03 -34.03
N ILE A 975 -17.72 -6.91 -33.17
CA ILE A 975 -18.62 -8.01 -33.53
C ILE A 975 -20.06 -7.58 -33.25
N GLU A 976 -20.95 -7.70 -34.24
CA GLU A 976 -22.36 -7.33 -34.13
C GLU A 976 -23.09 -8.16 -33.04
N ALA A 977 -22.51 -9.30 -32.69
CA ALA A 977 -22.92 -10.23 -31.65
C ALA A 977 -22.91 -9.70 -30.20
N ARG A 978 -22.51 -8.44 -29.93
CA ARG A 978 -22.73 -7.79 -28.60
C ARG A 978 -24.20 -7.79 -28.17
N LYS A 979 -25.13 -8.02 -29.10
CA LYS A 979 -26.58 -8.12 -28.86
C LYS A 979 -27.12 -9.55 -28.93
N SER A 980 -26.31 -10.56 -29.25
CA SER A 980 -26.74 -11.96 -29.38
C SER A 980 -26.51 -12.73 -28.08
N ASP A 981 -27.46 -13.58 -27.68
CA ASP A 981 -27.30 -14.55 -26.59
C ASP A 981 -26.88 -15.94 -27.11
N ASN A 982 -26.59 -16.06 -28.41
CA ASN A 982 -26.27 -17.32 -29.07
C ASN A 982 -24.75 -17.48 -29.26
N PHE A 983 -24.15 -18.35 -28.46
CA PHE A 983 -22.72 -18.71 -28.48
C PHE A 983 -22.22 -19.28 -29.80
N GLU A 984 -23.04 -20.05 -30.52
CA GLU A 984 -22.69 -20.63 -31.84
C GLU A 984 -22.54 -19.52 -32.88
N LYS A 985 -23.51 -18.59 -32.90
CA LYS A 985 -23.46 -17.46 -33.82
C LYS A 985 -22.25 -16.57 -33.54
N VAL A 986 -21.96 -16.31 -32.26
CA VAL A 986 -20.78 -15.53 -31.83
C VAL A 986 -19.50 -16.23 -32.26
N SER A 987 -19.39 -17.54 -32.00
CA SER A 987 -18.18 -18.31 -32.36
C SER A 987 -17.93 -18.34 -33.86
N ASN A 988 -18.99 -18.43 -34.69
CA ASN A 988 -18.84 -18.39 -36.15
C ASN A 988 -18.43 -17.00 -36.69
N GLU A 989 -18.60 -15.93 -35.90
CA GLU A 989 -18.21 -14.56 -36.26
C GLU A 989 -16.83 -14.17 -35.67
N LEU A 990 -16.24 -15.01 -34.82
CA LEU A 990 -14.90 -14.80 -34.26
C LEU A 990 -13.84 -15.20 -35.28
N ASP A 991 -12.96 -14.26 -35.60
CA ASP A 991 -11.82 -14.45 -36.50
C ASP A 991 -10.61 -13.70 -35.90
N ALA A 992 -10.14 -14.19 -34.75
CA ALA A 992 -9.01 -13.60 -34.03
C ALA A 992 -8.15 -14.68 -33.37
N ASP A 993 -6.83 -14.56 -33.53
CA ASP A 993 -5.85 -15.57 -33.08
C ASP A 993 -6.02 -15.98 -31.60
N GLY A 994 -6.24 -15.00 -30.70
CA GLY A 994 -6.43 -15.27 -29.25
C GLY A 994 -7.87 -15.56 -28.80
N ALA A 995 -8.83 -15.68 -29.72
CA ALA A 995 -10.23 -16.00 -29.41
C ALA A 995 -10.98 -16.54 -30.63
N GLN A 996 -10.90 -17.85 -30.86
CA GLN A 996 -11.50 -18.52 -32.01
C GLN A 996 -12.88 -19.12 -31.71
N LYS A 997 -13.12 -19.54 -30.46
CA LYS A 997 -14.41 -20.11 -30.05
C LYS A 997 -14.75 -19.71 -28.62
N ILE A 998 -16.04 -19.48 -28.35
CA ILE A 998 -16.53 -19.20 -26.99
C ILE A 998 -17.64 -20.19 -26.64
N PHE A 999 -17.47 -20.85 -25.51
CA PHE A 999 -18.48 -21.70 -24.91
C PHE A 999 -19.13 -21.06 -23.69
N GLY A 1000 -20.41 -21.36 -23.51
CA GLY A 1000 -21.10 -21.09 -22.26
C GLY A 1000 -21.11 -22.34 -21.39
N ILE A 1001 -20.75 -22.23 -20.11
CA ILE A 1001 -20.82 -23.35 -19.14
C ILE A 1001 -22.21 -24.01 -19.17
N ASN A 1002 -23.26 -23.19 -19.21
CA ASN A 1002 -24.65 -23.67 -19.27
C ASN A 1002 -25.01 -24.39 -20.58
N LYS A 1003 -24.30 -24.08 -21.67
CA LYS A 1003 -24.52 -24.69 -22.99
C LYS A 1003 -23.74 -26.00 -23.11
N LEU A 1004 -22.45 -26.01 -22.79
CA LEU A 1004 -21.62 -27.24 -22.76
C LEU A 1004 -22.31 -28.37 -22.02
N ARG A 1005 -22.91 -28.02 -20.88
CA ARG A 1005 -23.63 -28.97 -20.05
C ARG A 1005 -24.93 -29.50 -20.66
N LYS A 1006 -25.63 -28.73 -21.51
CA LYS A 1006 -26.79 -29.24 -22.25
C LYS A 1006 -26.35 -30.15 -23.39
N ASP A 1007 -25.30 -29.77 -24.09
CA ASP A 1007 -24.77 -30.52 -25.22
C ASP A 1007 -24.26 -31.90 -24.74
N LEU A 1008 -23.61 -31.94 -23.56
CA LEU A 1008 -23.20 -33.19 -22.89
C LEU A 1008 -24.34 -34.05 -22.30
N ARG A 1009 -25.62 -33.63 -22.37
CA ARG A 1009 -26.77 -34.42 -21.88
C ARG A 1009 -27.49 -35.21 -22.96
N ASP A 1010 -27.31 -34.85 -24.22
CA ASP A 1010 -28.03 -35.45 -25.35
C ASP A 1010 -27.26 -36.60 -26.03
N ASP A 1011 -26.08 -36.96 -25.50
CA ASP A 1011 -25.23 -38.10 -25.90
C ASP A 1011 -25.31 -39.31 -24.93
#